data_AF-A0ABD2ISD5-F1
#
_entry.id   AF-A0ABD2ISD5-F1
#
_cell.length_a   1.000
_cell.length_b   1.000
_cell.length_c   1.000
_cell.angle_alpha   90.00
_cell.angle_beta   90.00
_cell.angle_gamma   90.00
#
_symmetry.space_group_name_H-M   'P 1'
#
loop_
_entity.id
_entity.type
_entity.pdbx_description
1 polymer ?
#
loop_
_entity_poly.entity_id
_entity_poly.type
_entity_poly.pdbx_seq_one_letter_code
_entity_poly.pdbx_strand_id
1 'polypeptide(L)'
;MQNDFVANLHQNGIAFLADYAALWLLGLDMLPMYNKQQQQEMKLFISQSCSCTMEAWFVQPSEPSLPKMPSAGSASCPPKLTDNIFPINLNNNGDQKQMIKINGITDANIRSILVELLIAKKGSETKTEARFIIGTDSDLEVTLPRLSKSIRSKGVRLANGIYVLNLDIVLTKRCYLLRMNGTQMGRPICPLEGKLPLEEISRIKVHGQMLLLGDPQVKQFDDDDWRKFIQNEPPQKRFDWWALPKGNAPLDCARLFAKDKKYIGKMVRQRIRREEDPAENLLDMSCKAIQSRNRFWHGAKDDQQGEQDEKEHANYPMAQIRAVYKAKNGEIGITDGFEFSNGLKPIRPFDYVVVELEFAATFSPLNWYCFVVDAASPALFKRRVRALAKCFPNVIMGDERPMRSDGEGMMEAVLDCFERLDTPQRKWEYVTLLQNHDTAIKTRVQMAQIFAWMDGANDVEVTPPPGRVHKIKAMNWSFEALNLFKNAYLELAKGGFHASLTRAMVQFIRLELNLTELVRRMNLIGYGRDEIMLITLHSADQLNAPGGFTQTCFRQKNGRGTRFLTREALWAPHAFCPSYKWRHSVCIFGVEDLARLAKFPHLFFNKFWPAFDFGALLCVYERLFNMTHLHTCGEQLAKMAPVVNKSFVQQLPNVRFQQFKKEILCERSKVQSISDDQLTFNETMSFKCDDE
;
A
#
# COMPACT_ATOMS: atom_id res chain seq x y z
N MET A 1 47.33 -8.50 -42.42
CA MET A 1 46.74 -9.34 -41.36
C MET A 1 47.54 -9.33 -40.05
N GLN A 2 48.82 -9.74 -40.00
CA GLN A 2 49.61 -9.67 -38.75
C GLN A 2 49.82 -8.21 -38.27
N ASN A 3 50.06 -7.27 -39.20
CA ASN A 3 50.32 -5.87 -38.87
C ASN A 3 49.04 -5.07 -38.51
N ASP A 4 47.88 -5.45 -39.05
CA ASP A 4 46.60 -4.81 -38.71
C ASP A 4 46.07 -5.23 -37.32
N PHE A 5 46.49 -6.40 -36.84
CA PHE A 5 46.13 -6.91 -35.51
C PHE A 5 46.97 -6.27 -34.39
N VAL A 6 48.29 -6.11 -34.62
CA VAL A 6 49.19 -5.44 -33.68
C VAL A 6 48.84 -3.95 -33.51
N ALA A 7 48.33 -3.30 -34.57
CA ALA A 7 47.86 -1.92 -34.50
C ALA A 7 46.65 -1.72 -33.55
N ASN A 8 45.82 -2.76 -33.36
CA ASN A 8 44.64 -2.68 -32.49
C ASN A 8 44.94 -2.96 -31.00
N LEU A 9 46.04 -3.65 -30.68
CA LEU A 9 46.48 -3.92 -29.30
C LEU A 9 46.89 -2.64 -28.54
N HIS A 10 47.42 -1.64 -29.25
CA HIS A 10 47.95 -0.43 -28.63
C HIS A 10 46.92 0.63 -28.28
N GLN A 11 45.67 0.52 -28.73
CA GLN A 11 44.67 1.58 -28.50
C GLN A 11 43.70 1.33 -27.35
N ASN A 12 43.40 0.07 -26.96
CA ASN A 12 42.40 -0.19 -25.90
C ASN A 12 42.60 -1.47 -25.06
N GLY A 13 43.68 -2.24 -25.25
CA GLY A 13 43.98 -3.41 -24.39
C GLY A 13 43.00 -4.60 -24.49
N ILE A 14 42.25 -4.75 -25.59
CA ILE A 14 41.31 -5.86 -25.82
C ILE A 14 41.71 -6.62 -27.09
N ALA A 15 41.76 -7.95 -27.01
CA ALA A 15 41.98 -8.85 -28.15
C ALA A 15 40.73 -9.71 -28.40
N PHE A 16 40.30 -9.80 -29.66
CA PHE A 16 39.22 -10.68 -30.10
C PHE A 16 39.78 -12.01 -30.61
N LEU A 17 39.36 -13.12 -30.01
CA LEU A 17 39.76 -14.47 -30.40
C LEU A 17 38.58 -15.16 -31.08
N ALA A 18 38.56 -15.18 -32.41
CA ALA A 18 37.60 -15.96 -33.17
C ALA A 18 38.28 -17.18 -33.79
N ASP A 19 37.64 -18.32 -33.57
CA ASP A 19 37.70 -19.59 -34.32
C ASP A 19 38.74 -20.68 -33.96
N TYR A 20 39.89 -20.43 -33.31
CA TYR A 20 40.86 -21.52 -33.04
C TYR A 20 41.75 -21.36 -31.79
N ALA A 21 41.21 -20.97 -30.64
CA ALA A 21 41.99 -20.88 -29.40
C ALA A 21 41.72 -22.05 -28.45
N ALA A 22 42.77 -22.81 -28.09
CA ALA A 22 42.81 -23.64 -26.89
C ALA A 22 43.75 -22.97 -25.88
N LEU A 23 43.29 -22.79 -24.64
CA LEU A 23 44.09 -22.19 -23.57
C LEU A 23 44.73 -23.31 -22.75
N TRP A 24 46.07 -23.36 -22.71
CA TRP A 24 46.82 -24.28 -21.86
C TRP A 24 47.23 -23.57 -20.57
N LEU A 25 46.66 -24.00 -19.45
CA LEU A 25 47.10 -23.64 -18.11
C LEU A 25 47.59 -24.91 -17.42
N LEU A 26 48.75 -24.85 -16.75
CA LEU A 26 49.31 -25.99 -16.00
C LEU A 26 48.24 -26.60 -15.09
N GLY A 27 47.70 -27.77 -15.47
CA GLY A 27 46.76 -28.57 -14.68
C GLY A 27 45.26 -28.42 -14.98
N LEU A 28 44.84 -27.66 -16.00
CA LEU A 28 43.42 -27.57 -16.40
C LEU A 28 43.29 -27.33 -17.92
N ASP A 29 42.88 -28.37 -18.64
CA ASP A 29 42.55 -28.26 -20.06
C ASP A 29 41.11 -27.72 -20.19
N MET A 30 40.95 -26.52 -20.75
CA MET A 30 39.62 -25.99 -21.11
C MET A 30 39.48 -25.88 -22.63
N LEU A 31 38.61 -26.72 -23.20
CA LEU A 31 38.15 -26.58 -24.58
C LEU A 31 36.95 -25.62 -24.61
N PRO A 32 36.95 -24.55 -25.43
CA PRO A 32 35.78 -23.70 -25.56
C PRO A 32 34.63 -24.45 -26.21
N MET A 33 33.47 -24.50 -25.56
CA MET A 33 32.25 -25.03 -26.17
C MET A 33 31.76 -24.09 -27.27
N TYR A 34 31.55 -24.69 -28.44
CA TYR A 34 31.19 -24.04 -29.69
C TYR A 34 29.74 -23.55 -29.65
N ASN A 35 29.50 -22.30 -29.25
CA ASN A 35 28.22 -21.64 -29.53
C ASN A 35 28.44 -20.18 -29.96
N LYS A 36 28.22 -19.91 -31.25
CA LYS A 36 28.58 -18.67 -31.98
C LYS A 36 27.93 -17.37 -31.44
N GLN A 37 27.05 -17.44 -30.44
CA GLN A 37 26.28 -16.29 -29.98
C GLN A 37 26.52 -15.84 -28.53
N GLN A 38 27.35 -16.52 -27.72
CA GLN A 38 27.37 -16.21 -26.28
C GLN A 38 28.70 -15.90 -25.59
N GLN A 39 29.88 -16.19 -26.13
CA GLN A 39 31.12 -15.78 -25.44
C GLN A 39 32.24 -15.43 -26.42
N GLN A 40 32.56 -14.14 -26.53
CA GLN A 40 33.76 -13.62 -27.22
C GLN A 40 34.80 -13.02 -26.26
N GLU A 41 34.56 -13.07 -24.95
CA GLU A 41 35.38 -12.38 -23.95
C GLU A 41 35.89 -13.37 -22.89
N MET A 42 37.21 -13.58 -22.82
CA MET A 42 37.87 -14.37 -21.77
C MET A 42 38.48 -13.41 -20.75
N LYS A 43 38.03 -13.45 -19.49
CA LYS A 43 38.54 -12.59 -18.41
C LYS A 43 39.45 -13.41 -17.51
N LEU A 44 40.76 -13.12 -17.60
CA LEU A 44 41.78 -13.72 -16.76
C LEU A 44 42.11 -12.78 -15.59
N PHE A 45 42.14 -13.32 -14.37
CA PHE A 45 42.48 -12.56 -13.16
C PHE A 45 43.80 -13.09 -12.60
N ILE A 46 44.85 -12.27 -12.68
CA ILE A 46 46.18 -12.60 -12.17
C ILE A 46 46.40 -11.79 -10.90
N SER A 47 46.78 -12.45 -9.81
CA SER A 47 47.18 -11.78 -8.57
C SER A 47 48.46 -10.96 -8.79
N GLN A 48 48.40 -9.65 -8.58
CA GLN A 48 49.56 -8.74 -8.74
C GLN A 48 50.69 -8.99 -7.74
N SER A 49 50.47 -9.85 -6.74
CA SER A 49 51.51 -10.26 -5.78
C SER A 49 52.41 -11.40 -6.30
N CYS A 50 52.16 -11.92 -7.51
CA CYS A 50 52.91 -13.02 -8.09
C CYS A 50 53.58 -12.58 -9.42
N SER A 51 54.81 -13.06 -9.64
CA SER A 51 55.51 -12.96 -10.93
C SER A 51 54.96 -14.03 -11.87
N CYS A 52 53.90 -13.73 -12.62
CA CYS A 52 53.30 -14.68 -13.57
C CYS A 52 53.70 -14.35 -15.01
N THR A 53 54.18 -15.35 -15.75
CA THR A 53 54.36 -15.29 -17.21
C THR A 53 53.27 -16.08 -17.89
N MET A 54 52.73 -15.55 -18.99
CA MET A 54 51.71 -16.19 -19.82
C MET A 54 52.18 -16.16 -21.27
N GLU A 55 52.19 -17.31 -21.93
CA GLU A 55 52.49 -17.43 -23.36
C GLU A 55 51.27 -18.00 -24.11
N ALA A 56 50.97 -17.45 -25.28
CA ALA A 56 49.86 -17.87 -26.15
C ALA A 56 50.38 -18.15 -27.56
N TRP A 57 49.90 -19.22 -28.20
CA TRP A 57 50.36 -19.69 -29.51
C TRP A 57 49.17 -19.77 -30.50
N PHE A 58 49.43 -19.60 -31.80
CA PHE A 58 48.37 -19.45 -32.82
C PHE A 58 48.47 -20.39 -34.04
N VAL A 59 49.46 -21.31 -34.14
CA VAL A 59 49.58 -22.28 -35.26
C VAL A 59 50.12 -23.65 -34.80
N GLN A 60 49.66 -24.72 -35.46
CA GLN A 60 49.86 -26.16 -35.16
C GLN A 60 51.32 -26.57 -34.85
N PRO A 61 51.58 -27.40 -33.82
CA PRO A 61 52.91 -27.97 -33.62
C PRO A 61 53.11 -29.09 -34.64
N SER A 62 53.71 -28.76 -35.78
CA SER A 62 54.23 -29.75 -36.73
C SER A 62 55.67 -30.15 -36.44
N GLU A 63 56.13 -30.06 -35.18
CA GLU A 63 57.38 -30.66 -34.72
C GLU A 63 57.19 -31.32 -33.34
N PRO A 64 57.78 -32.52 -33.10
CA PRO A 64 57.52 -33.34 -31.92
C PRO A 64 58.30 -32.92 -30.66
N SER A 65 58.97 -31.77 -30.65
CA SER A 65 59.58 -31.28 -29.42
C SER A 65 58.55 -30.53 -28.58
N LEU A 66 58.08 -31.18 -27.51
CA LEU A 66 57.40 -30.51 -26.40
C LEU A 66 58.10 -29.17 -26.08
N PRO A 67 57.39 -28.04 -26.04
CA PRO A 67 57.98 -26.79 -25.57
C PRO A 67 58.57 -27.04 -24.18
N LYS A 68 59.79 -26.54 -23.93
CA LYS A 68 60.41 -26.61 -22.60
C LYS A 68 59.40 -26.10 -21.58
N MET A 69 59.06 -26.93 -20.59
CA MET A 69 58.20 -26.50 -19.49
C MET A 69 58.78 -25.20 -18.92
N PRO A 70 57.99 -24.12 -18.84
CA PRO A 70 58.41 -22.92 -18.13
C PRO A 70 58.78 -23.31 -16.70
N SER A 71 59.87 -22.73 -16.18
CA SER A 71 60.16 -22.81 -14.75
C SER A 71 58.97 -22.24 -13.99
N ALA A 72 58.39 -23.02 -13.07
CA ALA A 72 57.26 -22.58 -12.26
C ALA A 72 57.56 -21.22 -11.61
N GLY A 73 56.69 -20.24 -11.86
CA GLY A 73 56.64 -19.03 -11.03
C GLY A 73 56.36 -19.44 -9.58
N SER A 74 56.98 -18.74 -8.63
CA SER A 74 56.90 -18.90 -7.17
C SER A 74 55.84 -19.91 -6.66
N ALA A 75 56.28 -21.08 -6.16
CA ALA A 75 55.42 -22.08 -5.52
C ALA A 75 54.83 -21.62 -4.17
N SER A 76 55.15 -20.40 -3.73
CA SER A 76 54.66 -19.78 -2.50
C SER A 76 53.85 -18.53 -2.83
N CYS A 77 52.68 -18.69 -3.45
CA CYS A 77 51.65 -17.65 -3.44
C CYS A 77 50.61 -18.06 -2.37
N PRO A 78 50.68 -17.55 -1.12
CA PRO A 78 49.62 -17.81 -0.16
C PRO A 78 48.36 -17.10 -0.66
N PRO A 79 47.26 -17.81 -0.97
CA PRO A 79 45.98 -17.14 -1.21
C PRO A 79 45.68 -16.25 0.00
N LYS A 80 45.22 -15.01 -0.21
CA LYS A 80 44.55 -14.26 0.87
C LYS A 80 43.26 -15.01 1.19
N LEU A 81 43.38 -16.02 2.04
CA LEU A 81 42.28 -16.88 2.47
C LEU A 81 41.24 -16.02 3.20
N THR A 82 39.99 -16.42 3.00
CA THR A 82 38.77 -15.86 3.55
C THR A 82 38.58 -16.19 5.03
N ASP A 83 39.63 -16.04 5.83
CA ASP A 83 39.54 -16.13 7.29
C ASP A 83 40.29 -14.99 7.97
N ASN A 84 40.53 -13.91 7.21
CA ASN A 84 41.28 -12.75 7.67
C ASN A 84 40.36 -11.68 8.26
N ILE A 85 40.87 -11.00 9.29
CA ILE A 85 40.25 -9.82 9.91
C ILE A 85 40.95 -8.59 9.35
N PHE A 86 40.17 -7.68 8.77
CA PHE A 86 40.65 -6.45 8.16
C PHE A 86 40.27 -5.24 9.01
N PRO A 87 41.17 -4.27 9.22
CA PRO A 87 40.81 -3.00 9.86
C PRO A 87 39.93 -2.17 8.92
N ILE A 88 38.88 -1.53 9.47
CA ILE A 88 38.03 -0.56 8.78
C ILE A 88 37.84 0.68 9.64
N ASN A 89 37.71 1.84 9.01
CA ASN A 89 37.48 3.10 9.71
C ASN A 89 36.15 3.71 9.26
N LEU A 90 35.17 3.68 10.16
CA LEU A 90 33.85 4.27 9.94
C LEU A 90 33.77 5.64 10.65
N ASN A 91 33.54 6.71 9.89
CA ASN A 91 33.46 8.09 10.38
C ASN A 91 32.08 8.45 11.01
N ASN A 92 32.00 9.48 11.87
CA ASN A 92 30.80 9.82 12.65
C ASN A 92 30.21 11.22 12.40
N ASN A 93 30.56 11.91 11.32
CA ASN A 93 30.05 13.26 11.09
C ASN A 93 28.56 13.25 10.64
N GLY A 94 27.62 13.18 11.59
CA GLY A 94 26.18 13.33 11.37
C GLY A 94 25.43 12.03 11.01
N ASP A 95 24.39 12.13 10.16
CA ASP A 95 23.66 10.99 9.56
C ASP A 95 24.32 10.52 8.24
N GLN A 96 25.64 10.75 8.10
CA GLN A 96 26.40 10.33 6.93
C GLN A 96 26.36 8.81 6.75
N LYS A 97 26.07 8.38 5.52
CA LYS A 97 25.98 6.99 5.11
C LYS A 97 27.37 6.51 4.70
N GLN A 98 27.67 5.23 4.96
CA GLN A 98 28.97 4.64 4.64
C GLN A 98 28.81 3.34 3.91
N MET A 99 29.74 3.04 3.01
CA MET A 99 29.70 1.83 2.20
C MET A 99 31.01 1.08 2.34
N ILE A 100 30.92 -0.18 2.75
CA ILE A 100 32.03 -1.11 2.75
C ILE A 100 31.97 -1.90 1.44
N LYS A 101 33.05 -1.83 0.65
CA LYS A 101 33.21 -2.57 -0.60
C LYS A 101 34.11 -3.79 -0.41
N ILE A 102 33.62 -4.95 -0.82
CA ILE A 102 34.33 -6.23 -0.80
C ILE A 102 34.32 -6.78 -2.22
N ASN A 103 35.49 -6.93 -2.83
CA ASN A 103 35.64 -7.47 -4.17
C ASN A 103 36.37 -8.81 -4.10
N GLY A 104 35.84 -9.81 -4.79
CA GLY A 104 36.40 -11.16 -4.80
C GLY A 104 36.00 -11.96 -6.04
N ILE A 105 36.57 -13.14 -6.18
CA ILE A 105 36.20 -14.14 -7.19
C ILE A 105 35.77 -15.39 -6.45
N THR A 106 34.62 -15.94 -6.82
CA THR A 106 34.07 -17.17 -6.25
C THR A 106 34.44 -18.37 -7.11
N ASP A 107 34.48 -19.57 -6.51
CA ASP A 107 34.64 -20.82 -7.26
C ASP A 107 33.30 -21.50 -7.56
N ALA A 108 33.32 -22.59 -8.34
CA ALA A 108 32.12 -23.33 -8.74
C ALA A 108 31.40 -24.02 -7.58
N ASN A 109 32.08 -24.21 -6.45
CA ASN A 109 31.61 -24.94 -5.28
C ASN A 109 31.15 -24.01 -4.15
N ILE A 110 30.97 -22.71 -4.43
CA ILE A 110 30.53 -21.73 -3.44
C ILE A 110 29.21 -22.16 -2.77
N ARG A 111 29.21 -22.23 -1.44
CA ARG A 111 28.03 -22.54 -0.63
C ARG A 111 27.49 -21.31 0.09
N SER A 112 28.38 -20.52 0.66
CA SER A 112 28.01 -19.31 1.39
C SER A 112 29.15 -18.34 1.56
N ILE A 113 28.79 -17.07 1.70
CA ILE A 113 29.65 -15.98 2.12
C ILE A 113 29.13 -15.47 3.46
N LEU A 114 30.04 -15.30 4.41
CA LEU A 114 29.78 -14.78 5.74
C LEU A 114 30.61 -13.52 5.95
N VAL A 115 29.98 -12.41 6.32
CA VAL A 115 30.65 -11.16 6.67
C VAL A 115 30.28 -10.76 8.09
N GLU A 116 31.26 -10.51 8.94
CA GLU A 116 31.07 -10.08 10.32
C GLU A 116 31.66 -8.68 10.54
N LEU A 117 30.84 -7.77 11.09
CA LEU A 117 31.30 -6.47 11.57
C LEU A 117 31.64 -6.59 13.05
N LEU A 118 32.86 -6.22 13.40
CA LEU A 118 33.45 -6.46 14.71
C LEU A 118 33.79 -5.14 15.42
N ILE A 119 33.50 -5.12 16.72
CA ILE A 119 33.93 -4.08 17.65
C ILE A 119 35.19 -4.56 18.37
N ALA A 120 36.26 -3.77 18.33
CA ALA A 120 37.48 -4.03 19.09
C ALA A 120 37.42 -3.28 20.43
N LYS A 121 37.26 -4.02 21.54
CA LYS A 121 37.40 -3.44 22.89
C LYS A 121 38.87 -3.45 23.33
N LYS A 122 39.28 -2.44 24.12
CA LYS A 122 40.58 -2.47 24.83
C LYS A 122 40.60 -3.69 25.75
N GLY A 123 41.37 -4.73 25.40
CA GLY A 123 41.48 -5.96 26.21
C GLY A 123 41.39 -7.32 25.49
N SER A 124 41.51 -7.35 24.15
CA SER A 124 41.62 -8.57 23.30
C SER A 124 40.32 -9.29 22.90
N GLU A 125 39.15 -9.01 23.48
CA GLU A 125 37.89 -9.59 22.99
C GLU A 125 37.31 -8.79 21.82
N THR A 126 37.21 -9.42 20.64
CA THR A 126 36.45 -8.90 19.49
C THR A 126 35.00 -9.40 19.56
N LYS A 127 34.04 -8.47 19.60
CA LYS A 127 32.60 -8.81 19.61
C LYS A 127 31.97 -8.59 18.25
N THR A 128 31.16 -9.55 17.77
CA THR A 128 30.36 -9.41 16.55
C THR A 128 29.14 -8.53 16.81
N GLU A 129 29.02 -7.43 16.08
CA GLU A 129 27.88 -6.51 16.15
C GLU A 129 26.83 -6.82 15.09
N ALA A 130 27.27 -7.19 13.89
CA ALA A 130 26.40 -7.63 12.80
C ALA A 130 27.04 -8.77 12.03
N ARG A 131 26.21 -9.74 11.64
CA ARG A 131 26.60 -10.90 10.86
C ARG A 131 25.72 -11.03 9.64
N PHE A 132 26.32 -11.06 8.45
CA PHE A 132 25.63 -11.23 7.17
C PHE A 132 26.02 -12.57 6.55
N ILE A 133 25.05 -13.44 6.30
CA ILE A 133 25.25 -14.76 5.69
C ILE A 133 24.46 -14.79 4.39
N ILE A 134 25.11 -15.08 3.28
CA ILE A 134 24.45 -15.24 1.97
C ILE A 134 24.84 -16.60 1.44
N GLY A 135 23.87 -17.49 1.23
CA GLY A 135 24.11 -18.83 0.70
C GLY A 135 23.66 -18.97 -0.75
N THR A 136 24.12 -20.04 -1.41
CA THR A 136 23.57 -20.51 -2.69
C THR A 136 22.25 -21.25 -2.47
N ASP A 137 22.19 -22.10 -1.44
CA ASP A 137 21.00 -22.88 -1.08
C ASP A 137 20.20 -22.30 0.09
N SER A 138 20.74 -21.28 0.75
CA SER A 138 20.09 -20.59 1.87
C SER A 138 19.92 -19.11 1.59
N ASP A 139 18.77 -18.58 1.95
CA ASP A 139 18.45 -17.16 1.82
C ASP A 139 19.39 -16.28 2.66
N LEU A 140 19.59 -15.04 2.23
CA LEU A 140 20.34 -14.01 2.97
C LEU A 140 19.80 -13.91 4.41
N GLU A 141 20.67 -14.11 5.39
CA GLU A 141 20.38 -13.99 6.81
C GLU A 141 21.28 -12.94 7.44
N VAL A 142 20.67 -12.01 8.20
CA VAL A 142 21.39 -11.00 8.96
C VAL A 142 21.06 -11.12 10.44
N THR A 143 22.08 -11.41 11.24
CA THR A 143 21.97 -11.53 12.69
C THR A 143 22.57 -10.30 13.37
N LEU A 144 21.84 -9.77 14.35
CA LEU A 144 22.28 -8.70 15.25
C LEU A 144 22.36 -9.27 16.66
N PRO A 145 23.51 -9.83 17.08
CA PRO A 145 23.64 -10.55 18.35
C PRO A 145 23.25 -9.70 19.56
N ARG A 146 23.57 -8.39 19.54
CA ARG A 146 23.22 -7.45 20.62
C ARG A 146 21.72 -7.36 20.88
N LEU A 147 20.89 -7.56 19.85
CA LEU A 147 19.44 -7.44 19.91
C LEU A 147 18.74 -8.80 19.97
N SER A 148 19.48 -9.90 20.01
CA SER A 148 18.94 -11.27 19.88
C SER A 148 18.00 -11.43 18.66
N LYS A 149 18.29 -10.71 17.58
CA LYS A 149 17.43 -10.64 16.38
C LYS A 149 18.14 -11.23 15.17
N SER A 150 17.44 -12.07 14.42
CA SER A 150 17.87 -12.54 13.09
C SER A 150 16.81 -12.20 12.05
N ILE A 151 17.23 -11.76 10.87
CA ILE A 151 16.38 -11.27 9.79
C ILE A 151 16.76 -12.02 8.52
N ARG A 152 15.81 -12.73 7.91
CA ARG A 152 16.03 -13.53 6.70
C ARG A 152 15.30 -12.93 5.50
N SER A 153 15.99 -12.78 4.38
CA SER A 153 15.45 -12.22 3.12
C SER A 153 15.23 -13.34 2.11
N LYS A 154 14.03 -13.92 2.07
CA LYS A 154 13.73 -15.09 1.21
C LYS A 154 13.89 -14.80 -0.29
N GLY A 155 14.52 -15.74 -1.02
CA GLY A 155 14.77 -15.63 -2.46
C GLY A 155 15.99 -14.79 -2.83
N VAL A 156 16.67 -14.18 -1.85
CA VAL A 156 17.93 -13.46 -2.05
C VAL A 156 19.07 -14.44 -1.76
N ARG A 157 19.69 -14.97 -2.82
CA ARG A 157 20.73 -16.01 -2.75
C ARG A 157 21.93 -15.64 -3.62
N LEU A 158 23.06 -16.27 -3.35
CA LEU A 158 24.20 -16.24 -4.25
C LEU A 158 23.86 -16.98 -5.54
N ALA A 159 24.43 -16.51 -6.66
CA ALA A 159 24.35 -17.26 -7.89
C ALA A 159 25.25 -18.51 -7.78
N ASN A 160 24.89 -19.58 -8.47
CA ASN A 160 25.75 -20.77 -8.56
C ASN A 160 26.84 -20.55 -9.62
N GLY A 161 28.06 -21.00 -9.35
CA GLY A 161 29.17 -21.00 -10.30
C GLY A 161 30.30 -20.00 -10.00
N ILE A 162 31.26 -19.92 -10.93
CA ILE A 162 32.44 -19.06 -10.86
C ILE A 162 32.06 -17.67 -11.39
N TYR A 163 32.20 -16.62 -10.59
CA TYR A 163 31.99 -15.24 -11.06
C TYR A 163 32.75 -14.22 -10.21
N VAL A 164 32.87 -13.00 -10.76
CA VAL A 164 33.39 -11.85 -10.04
C VAL A 164 32.29 -11.34 -9.10
N LEU A 165 32.61 -11.24 -7.82
CA LEU A 165 31.75 -10.76 -6.76
C LEU A 165 32.18 -9.35 -6.34
N ASN A 166 31.27 -8.39 -6.44
CA ASN A 166 31.40 -7.06 -5.87
C ASN A 166 30.27 -6.87 -4.85
N LEU A 167 30.58 -7.04 -3.56
CA LEU A 167 29.63 -6.88 -2.46
C LEU A 167 29.80 -5.50 -1.82
N ASP A 168 28.75 -4.69 -1.88
CA ASP A 168 28.66 -3.42 -1.15
C ASP A 168 27.74 -3.60 0.07
N ILE A 169 28.23 -3.23 1.25
CA ILE A 169 27.44 -3.15 2.49
C ILE A 169 27.30 -1.69 2.85
N VAL A 170 26.10 -1.13 2.66
CA VAL A 170 25.78 0.24 3.01
C VAL A 170 25.22 0.27 4.42
N LEU A 171 25.83 1.08 5.27
CA LEU A 171 25.52 1.23 6.69
C LEU A 171 25.04 2.65 6.98
N THR A 172 23.97 2.74 7.76
CA THR A 172 23.50 3.97 8.40
C THR A 172 23.35 3.73 9.90
N LYS A 173 23.12 4.79 10.69
CA LYS A 173 22.90 4.67 12.14
C LYS A 173 21.73 3.75 12.51
N ARG A 174 20.79 3.47 11.59
CA ARG A 174 19.56 2.70 11.86
C ARG A 174 19.29 1.58 10.86
N CYS A 175 20.00 1.53 9.75
CA CYS A 175 19.69 0.64 8.66
C CYS A 175 20.95 0.09 8.01
N TYR A 176 20.81 -1.06 7.38
CA TYR A 176 21.81 -1.60 6.49
C TYR A 176 21.16 -2.11 5.20
N LEU A 177 21.94 -2.08 4.12
CA LEU A 177 21.52 -2.51 2.80
C LEU A 177 22.69 -3.19 2.10
N LEU A 178 22.43 -4.31 1.43
CA LEU A 178 23.43 -5.07 0.68
C LEU A 178 23.20 -4.92 -0.81
N ARG A 179 24.30 -4.84 -1.58
CA ARG A 179 24.29 -4.87 -3.04
C ARG A 179 25.36 -5.81 -3.54
N MET A 180 25.02 -6.64 -4.52
CA MET A 180 25.95 -7.58 -5.13
C MET A 180 26.00 -7.34 -6.63
N ASN A 181 27.19 -7.10 -7.18
CA ASN A 181 27.41 -6.80 -8.60
C ASN A 181 26.49 -5.69 -9.13
N GLY A 182 26.28 -4.64 -8.32
CA GLY A 182 25.41 -3.52 -8.68
C GLY A 182 23.91 -3.78 -8.48
N THR A 183 23.50 -5.00 -8.09
CA THR A 183 22.08 -5.36 -7.84
C THR A 183 21.76 -5.39 -6.35
N GLN A 184 20.70 -4.69 -5.92
CA GLN A 184 20.30 -4.66 -4.51
C GLN A 184 19.82 -6.04 -4.03
N MET A 185 20.32 -6.46 -2.87
CA MET A 185 20.03 -7.77 -2.26
C MET A 185 19.00 -7.59 -1.14
N GLY A 186 17.72 -7.76 -1.47
CA GLY A 186 16.61 -7.59 -0.53
C GLY A 186 16.19 -6.14 -0.28
N ARG A 187 15.33 -5.91 0.71
CA ARG A 187 14.90 -4.56 1.15
C ARG A 187 15.90 -3.97 2.15
N PRO A 188 15.95 -2.63 2.34
CA PRO A 188 16.69 -2.05 3.46
C PRO A 188 16.22 -2.64 4.79
N ILE A 189 17.16 -3.05 5.62
CA ILE A 189 16.85 -3.68 6.90
C ILE A 189 17.10 -2.65 8.00
N CYS A 190 16.01 -2.23 8.65
CA CYS A 190 16.03 -1.19 9.68
C CYS A 190 15.39 -1.72 10.97
N PRO A 191 16.18 -2.19 11.94
CA PRO A 191 15.65 -2.55 13.25
C PRO A 191 14.94 -1.36 13.89
N LEU A 192 13.71 -1.56 14.40
CA LEU A 192 12.94 -0.53 15.10
C LEU A 192 13.59 -0.10 16.42
N GLU A 193 14.41 -0.97 17.01
CA GLU A 193 15.11 -0.75 18.28
C GLU A 193 16.63 -0.86 18.10
N GLY A 194 17.36 0.14 18.61
CA GLY A 194 18.83 0.16 18.63
C GLY A 194 19.47 0.86 17.43
N LYS A 195 20.43 1.74 17.71
CA LYS A 195 21.32 2.32 16.68
C LYS A 195 22.54 1.41 16.51
N LEU A 196 23.02 1.27 15.27
CA LEU A 196 24.32 0.66 14.99
C LEU A 196 25.43 1.57 15.55
N PRO A 197 26.32 1.08 16.42
CA PRO A 197 27.44 1.85 16.95
C PRO A 197 28.56 1.92 15.91
N LEU A 198 28.34 2.67 14.82
CA LEU A 198 29.29 2.76 13.70
C LEU A 198 30.69 3.17 14.17
N GLU A 199 30.79 4.01 15.20
CA GLU A 199 32.02 4.47 15.83
C GLU A 199 32.86 3.36 16.49
N GLU A 200 32.19 2.31 16.95
CA GLU A 200 32.84 1.21 17.66
C GLU A 200 33.29 0.10 16.69
N ILE A 201 32.64 0.01 15.52
CA ILE A 201 32.96 -0.96 14.49
C ILE A 201 34.25 -0.55 13.80
N SER A 202 35.31 -1.30 14.07
CA SER A 202 36.68 -0.99 13.62
C SER A 202 37.33 -2.12 12.82
N ARG A 203 36.65 -3.27 12.71
CA ARG A 203 37.16 -4.46 12.02
C ARG A 203 36.04 -5.16 11.26
N ILE A 204 36.41 -5.80 10.15
CA ILE A 204 35.53 -6.65 9.35
C ILE A 204 36.21 -7.99 9.12
N LYS A 205 35.43 -9.06 9.24
CA LYS A 205 35.88 -10.42 8.96
C LYS A 205 35.08 -10.96 7.79
N VAL A 206 35.76 -11.49 6.79
CA VAL A 206 35.12 -11.97 5.55
C VAL A 206 35.46 -13.45 5.38
N HIS A 207 34.42 -14.26 5.32
CA HIS A 207 34.42 -15.71 5.28
C HIS A 207 33.70 -16.27 4.05
N GLY A 208 34.16 -17.42 3.54
CA GLY A 208 33.50 -18.16 2.45
C GLY A 208 34.44 -18.61 1.34
N GLN A 209 33.94 -19.33 0.35
CA GLN A 209 34.74 -19.83 -0.77
C GLN A 209 34.96 -18.75 -1.84
N MET A 210 35.87 -17.81 -1.56
CA MET A 210 36.26 -16.76 -2.51
C MET A 210 37.73 -16.37 -2.36
N LEU A 211 38.30 -15.80 -3.42
CA LEU A 211 39.58 -15.12 -3.42
C LEU A 211 39.33 -13.61 -3.41
N LEU A 212 39.78 -12.90 -2.37
CA LEU A 212 39.64 -11.43 -2.31
C LEU A 212 40.59 -10.77 -3.32
N LEU A 213 40.07 -9.82 -4.11
CA LEU A 213 40.82 -9.02 -5.08
C LEU A 213 41.52 -7.81 -4.45
N GLY A 214 41.26 -7.56 -3.16
CA GLY A 214 41.85 -6.50 -2.36
C GLY A 214 41.24 -6.50 -0.96
N ASP A 215 41.82 -5.71 -0.06
CA ASP A 215 41.28 -5.55 1.29
C ASP A 215 39.95 -4.78 1.24
N PRO A 216 38.97 -5.07 2.12
CA PRO A 216 37.70 -4.33 2.17
C PRO A 216 37.92 -2.82 2.31
N GLN A 217 37.26 -2.03 1.45
CA GLN A 217 37.44 -0.58 1.39
C GLN A 217 36.21 0.15 1.93
N VAL A 218 36.40 1.13 2.80
CA VAL A 218 35.33 2.05 3.22
C VAL A 218 35.30 3.24 2.28
N LYS A 219 34.15 3.51 1.66
CA LYS A 219 33.90 4.70 0.85
C LYS A 219 32.83 5.57 1.49
N GLN A 220 32.98 6.88 1.34
CA GLN A 220 31.90 7.83 1.60
C GLN A 220 30.78 7.59 0.60
N PHE A 221 29.55 7.68 1.08
CA PHE A 221 28.35 7.38 0.32
C PHE A 221 27.41 8.59 0.43
N ASP A 222 27.30 9.37 -0.64
CA ASP A 222 26.56 10.64 -0.62
C ASP A 222 25.04 10.44 -0.78
N ASP A 223 24.28 11.52 -0.55
CA ASP A 223 22.82 11.50 -0.59
C ASP A 223 22.23 11.35 -2.01
N ASP A 224 22.96 11.77 -3.04
CA ASP A 224 22.52 11.64 -4.43
C ASP A 224 22.76 10.22 -4.95
N ASP A 225 23.85 9.59 -4.54
CA ASP A 225 24.13 8.18 -4.70
C ASP A 225 23.13 7.35 -3.90
N TRP A 226 22.78 7.71 -2.66
CA TRP A 226 21.69 7.06 -1.92
C TRP A 226 20.33 7.15 -2.61
N ARG A 227 20.00 8.32 -3.17
CA ARG A 227 18.78 8.48 -3.97
C ARG A 227 18.81 7.62 -5.22
N LYS A 228 19.92 7.61 -5.97
CA LYS A 228 20.11 6.71 -7.12
C LYS A 228 20.14 5.23 -6.71
N PHE A 229 20.61 4.92 -5.49
CA PHE A 229 20.79 3.57 -4.96
C PHE A 229 19.46 2.95 -4.51
N ILE A 230 18.59 3.69 -3.82
CA ILE A 230 17.20 3.28 -3.59
C ILE A 230 16.42 3.23 -4.92
N GLN A 231 16.73 4.11 -5.88
CA GLN A 231 16.14 4.07 -7.22
C GLN A 231 16.62 2.89 -8.07
N ASN A 232 17.71 2.21 -7.68
CA ASN A 232 18.32 1.05 -8.34
C ASN A 232 17.98 -0.30 -7.66
N GLU A 233 16.91 -0.36 -6.87
CA GLU A 233 16.07 -1.56 -6.97
C GLU A 233 15.89 -1.88 -8.46
N PRO A 234 15.91 -3.15 -8.94
CA PRO A 234 15.31 -3.42 -10.25
C PRO A 234 13.95 -2.76 -10.13
N PRO A 235 13.67 -1.67 -10.88
CA PRO A 235 12.79 -0.61 -10.44
C PRO A 235 11.63 -1.34 -9.84
N GLN A 236 11.38 -1.22 -8.53
CA GLN A 236 10.08 -1.60 -8.04
C GLN A 236 9.19 -0.70 -8.86
N LYS A 237 8.69 -1.25 -9.98
CA LYS A 237 8.42 -0.47 -11.17
C LYS A 237 7.66 0.73 -10.67
N ARG A 238 8.29 1.92 -10.74
CA ARG A 238 7.69 3.19 -10.34
C ARG A 238 6.23 3.05 -10.70
N PHE A 239 5.33 2.99 -9.70
CA PHE A 239 4.04 2.28 -9.82
C PHE A 239 3.58 2.34 -11.28
N ASP A 240 3.81 1.25 -12.03
CA ASP A 240 3.70 1.30 -13.50
C ASP A 240 2.23 1.36 -13.80
N TRP A 241 1.74 2.59 -13.83
CA TRP A 241 0.36 2.91 -14.04
C TRP A 241 0.06 2.50 -15.46
N TRP A 242 -0.31 1.24 -15.64
CA TRP A 242 -0.84 0.72 -16.89
C TRP A 242 -2.02 1.57 -17.39
N ALA A 243 -2.69 2.26 -16.46
CA ALA A 243 -3.78 3.20 -16.69
C ALA A 243 -3.33 4.64 -17.05
N LEU A 244 -2.04 4.99 -16.94
CA LEU A 244 -1.54 6.30 -17.36
C LEU A 244 -1.74 6.44 -18.88
N PRO A 245 -2.37 7.53 -19.35
CA PRO A 245 -2.48 7.75 -20.78
C PRO A 245 -1.08 7.90 -21.40
N LYS A 246 -0.87 7.29 -22.58
CA LYS A 246 0.40 7.28 -23.30
C LYS A 246 0.91 8.71 -23.55
N GLY A 247 2.22 8.93 -23.39
CA GLY A 247 2.86 10.22 -23.64
C GLY A 247 2.90 11.18 -22.44
N ASN A 248 2.31 10.82 -21.30
CA ASN A 248 2.42 11.62 -20.08
C ASN A 248 3.78 11.44 -19.40
N ALA A 249 4.29 12.54 -18.83
CA ALA A 249 5.53 12.52 -18.06
C ALA A 249 5.39 11.66 -16.79
N PRO A 250 6.50 11.08 -16.29
CA PRO A 250 6.44 10.28 -15.09
C PRO A 250 5.99 11.10 -13.88
N LEU A 251 4.97 10.62 -13.18
CA LEU A 251 4.44 11.23 -11.97
C LEU A 251 5.39 10.96 -10.79
N ASP A 252 5.63 11.97 -9.95
CA ASP A 252 6.40 11.86 -8.70
C ASP A 252 5.49 12.23 -7.53
N CYS A 253 4.79 11.23 -7.02
CA CYS A 253 3.80 11.41 -5.97
C CYS A 253 4.43 11.83 -4.64
N ALA A 254 5.67 11.43 -4.37
CA ALA A 254 6.38 11.82 -3.15
C ALA A 254 6.54 13.35 -3.07
N ARG A 255 6.90 14.01 -4.17
CA ARG A 255 6.99 15.49 -4.23
C ARG A 255 5.64 16.18 -4.01
N LEU A 256 4.55 15.60 -4.51
CA LEU A 256 3.20 16.15 -4.33
C LEU A 256 2.76 16.07 -2.85
N PHE A 257 2.94 14.92 -2.20
CA PHE A 257 2.65 14.79 -0.77
C PHE A 257 3.61 15.60 0.12
N ALA A 258 4.84 15.84 -0.33
CA ALA A 258 5.83 16.67 0.35
C ALA A 258 5.62 18.19 0.18
N LYS A 259 4.54 18.63 -0.49
CA LYS A 259 4.22 20.04 -0.76
C LYS A 259 5.28 20.79 -1.58
N ASP A 260 5.92 20.12 -2.54
CA ASP A 260 6.80 20.81 -3.50
C ASP A 260 5.97 21.76 -4.37
N LYS A 261 5.96 23.05 -4.02
CA LYS A 261 5.17 24.09 -4.69
C LYS A 261 5.50 24.21 -6.19
N LYS A 262 6.76 24.06 -6.57
CA LYS A 262 7.20 24.16 -7.98
C LYS A 262 6.67 22.99 -8.78
N TYR A 263 6.76 21.78 -8.23
CA TYR A 263 6.25 20.59 -8.88
C TYR A 263 4.72 20.56 -8.94
N ILE A 264 4.03 20.91 -7.84
CA ILE A 264 2.57 21.07 -7.84
C ILE A 264 2.13 22.07 -8.91
N GLY A 265 2.76 23.26 -8.97
CA GLY A 265 2.45 24.25 -10.00
C GLY A 265 2.66 23.75 -11.43
N LYS A 266 3.70 22.91 -11.66
CA LYS A 266 3.90 22.24 -12.95
C LYS A 266 2.75 21.28 -13.25
N MET A 267 2.40 20.41 -12.30
CA MET A 267 1.36 19.40 -12.47
C MET A 267 -0.05 20.00 -12.61
N VAL A 268 -0.34 21.11 -11.94
CA VAL A 268 -1.60 21.87 -12.12
C VAL A 268 -1.74 22.41 -13.55
N ARG A 269 -0.64 22.82 -14.19
CA ARG A 269 -0.62 23.24 -15.61
C ARG A 269 -0.66 22.06 -16.58
N GLN A 270 -0.14 20.91 -16.15
CA GLN A 270 0.00 19.68 -16.95
C GLN A 270 -0.82 18.55 -16.35
N ARG A 271 -2.09 18.82 -15.99
CA ARG A 271 -2.94 17.82 -15.33
C ARG A 271 -3.08 16.60 -16.22
N ILE A 272 -2.81 15.44 -15.63
CA ILE A 272 -3.06 14.16 -16.28
C ILE A 272 -4.57 13.94 -16.20
N ARG A 273 -5.23 13.96 -17.35
CA ARG A 273 -6.66 13.70 -17.47
C ARG A 273 -6.88 12.36 -18.13
N ARG A 274 -7.95 11.70 -17.72
CA ARG A 274 -8.35 10.44 -18.31
C ARG A 274 -9.55 10.68 -19.23
N GLU A 275 -9.37 10.40 -20.52
CA GLU A 275 -10.41 10.35 -21.56
C GLU A 275 -10.72 8.90 -21.97
N GLU A 276 -11.64 8.71 -22.92
CA GLU A 276 -12.01 7.38 -23.41
C GLU A 276 -10.92 6.90 -24.35
N ASP A 277 -10.27 5.80 -23.99
CA ASP A 277 -9.24 5.16 -24.80
C ASP A 277 -9.88 3.97 -25.53
N PRO A 278 -10.06 4.02 -26.86
CA PRO A 278 -10.56 2.89 -27.64
C PRO A 278 -9.73 1.61 -27.47
N ALA A 279 -8.43 1.74 -27.16
CA ALA A 279 -7.56 0.60 -26.90
C ALA A 279 -7.99 -0.18 -25.65
N GLU A 280 -8.67 0.46 -24.71
CA GLU A 280 -9.17 -0.22 -23.52
C GLU A 280 -10.31 -1.19 -23.84
N ASN A 281 -11.01 -1.06 -24.98
CA ASN A 281 -11.95 -2.10 -25.44
C ASN A 281 -11.29 -3.49 -25.53
N LEU A 282 -9.96 -3.52 -25.67
CA LEU A 282 -9.13 -4.72 -25.76
C LEU A 282 -8.47 -5.11 -24.41
N LEU A 283 -8.89 -4.51 -23.28
CA LEU A 283 -8.42 -4.93 -21.95
C LEU A 283 -8.63 -6.44 -21.77
N ASP A 284 -7.54 -7.16 -21.52
CA ASP A 284 -7.59 -8.59 -21.22
C ASP A 284 -8.30 -8.81 -19.87
N MET A 285 -9.49 -9.40 -19.89
CA MET A 285 -10.29 -9.64 -18.70
C MET A 285 -10.10 -11.04 -18.10
N SER A 286 -9.04 -11.76 -18.48
CA SER A 286 -8.66 -13.00 -17.83
C SER A 286 -8.22 -12.74 -16.38
N CYS A 287 -8.44 -13.71 -15.49
CA CYS A 287 -8.05 -13.54 -14.09
C CYS A 287 -6.55 -13.33 -13.91
N LYS A 288 -5.73 -13.99 -14.73
CA LYS A 288 -4.28 -13.77 -14.76
C LYS A 288 -3.95 -12.33 -15.09
N ALA A 289 -4.60 -11.73 -16.10
CA ALA A 289 -4.38 -10.35 -16.48
C ALA A 289 -4.86 -9.38 -15.39
N ILE A 290 -6.08 -9.55 -14.88
CA ILE A 290 -6.62 -8.70 -13.80
C ILE A 290 -5.69 -8.74 -12.58
N GLN A 291 -5.37 -9.93 -12.06
CA GLN A 291 -4.56 -10.10 -10.85
C GLN A 291 -3.10 -9.64 -11.00
N SER A 292 -2.56 -9.59 -12.23
CA SER A 292 -1.19 -9.13 -12.49
C SER A 292 -1.09 -7.66 -12.88
N ARG A 293 -2.17 -7.08 -13.42
CA ARG A 293 -2.24 -5.69 -13.87
C ARG A 293 -2.14 -4.71 -12.70
N ASN A 294 -2.82 -5.03 -11.61
CA ASN A 294 -2.71 -4.30 -10.36
C ASN A 294 -2.00 -5.17 -9.32
N ARG A 295 -1.28 -4.53 -8.41
CA ARG A 295 -0.61 -5.23 -7.31
C ARG A 295 -1.59 -5.45 -6.17
N PHE A 296 -2.44 -6.46 -6.30
CA PHE A 296 -3.34 -6.90 -5.23
C PHE A 296 -2.55 -7.46 -4.05
N TRP A 297 -2.99 -7.17 -2.84
CA TRP A 297 -2.43 -7.80 -1.64
C TRP A 297 -2.92 -9.24 -1.52
N HIS A 298 -2.00 -10.19 -1.36
CA HIS A 298 -2.30 -11.63 -1.29
C HIS A 298 -1.91 -12.28 0.05
N GLY A 299 -1.86 -11.49 1.12
CA GLY A 299 -1.36 -11.93 2.45
C GLY A 299 0.10 -11.56 2.69
N ALA A 300 0.53 -11.61 3.95
CA ALA A 300 1.91 -11.40 4.34
C ALA A 300 2.75 -12.56 3.82
N LYS A 301 3.58 -12.26 2.83
CA LYS A 301 4.61 -13.19 2.37
C LYS A 301 5.94 -12.58 2.78
N ASP A 302 6.46 -13.09 3.90
CA ASP A 302 7.85 -12.96 4.31
C ASP A 302 8.27 -11.64 5.02
N ASP A 303 7.36 -10.98 5.75
CA ASP A 303 7.67 -9.88 6.66
C ASP A 303 7.02 -10.03 8.05
N GLN A 304 7.81 -10.04 9.13
CA GLN A 304 7.28 -10.12 10.51
C GLN A 304 6.26 -9.00 10.83
N GLN A 305 6.44 -7.81 10.23
CA GLN A 305 5.51 -6.70 10.38
C GLN A 305 4.22 -6.92 9.56
N GLY A 306 4.31 -7.42 8.32
CA GLY A 306 3.10 -7.74 7.55
C GLY A 306 2.34 -8.92 8.14
N GLU A 307 3.02 -9.88 8.77
CA GLU A 307 2.38 -10.95 9.56
C GLU A 307 1.64 -10.38 10.78
N GLN A 308 2.21 -9.38 11.45
CA GLN A 308 1.55 -8.67 12.56
C GLN A 308 0.35 -7.85 12.06
N ASP A 309 0.53 -7.08 10.99
CA ASP A 309 -0.54 -6.31 10.34
C ASP A 309 -1.68 -7.23 9.84
N GLU A 310 -1.34 -8.42 9.34
CA GLU A 310 -2.29 -9.44 8.92
C GLU A 310 -3.02 -10.05 10.13
N LYS A 311 -2.34 -10.30 11.25
CA LYS A 311 -2.99 -10.74 12.50
C LYS A 311 -3.93 -9.68 13.05
N GLU A 312 -3.52 -8.42 13.07
CA GLU A 312 -4.36 -7.31 13.50
C GLU A 312 -5.58 -7.13 12.58
N HIS A 313 -5.39 -7.22 11.26
CA HIS A 313 -6.49 -7.18 10.30
C HIS A 313 -7.39 -8.41 10.39
N ALA A 314 -6.83 -9.61 10.59
CA ALA A 314 -7.59 -10.86 10.71
C ALA A 314 -8.51 -10.89 11.93
N ASN A 315 -8.19 -10.13 12.99
CA ASN A 315 -9.07 -9.96 14.14
C ASN A 315 -10.29 -9.07 13.84
N TYR A 316 -10.25 -8.29 12.75
CA TYR A 316 -11.30 -7.34 12.38
C TYR A 316 -11.56 -7.31 10.87
N PRO A 317 -12.02 -8.44 10.27
CA PRO A 317 -12.35 -8.51 8.86
C PRO A 317 -13.47 -7.53 8.52
N MET A 318 -13.41 -6.93 7.33
CA MET A 318 -14.34 -5.87 6.92
C MET A 318 -15.08 -6.26 5.64
N ALA A 319 -16.21 -5.62 5.41
CA ALA A 319 -16.94 -5.66 4.15
C ALA A 319 -17.03 -4.27 3.52
N GLN A 320 -17.15 -4.21 2.19
CA GLN A 320 -17.43 -2.97 1.47
C GLN A 320 -18.56 -3.19 0.47
N ILE A 321 -19.53 -2.29 0.46
CA ILE A 321 -20.60 -2.25 -0.53
C ILE A 321 -20.34 -1.04 -1.43
N ARG A 322 -20.26 -1.26 -2.74
CA ARG A 322 -20.14 -0.19 -3.72
C ARG A 322 -21.29 -0.21 -4.72
N ALA A 323 -22.13 0.82 -4.65
CA ALA A 323 -23.19 1.06 -5.63
C ALA A 323 -22.61 1.90 -6.78
N VAL A 324 -22.60 1.33 -8.00
CA VAL A 324 -22.06 1.97 -9.19
C VAL A 324 -23.17 2.36 -10.17
N TYR A 325 -23.42 3.65 -10.33
CA TYR A 325 -24.61 4.16 -11.03
C TYR A 325 -24.34 5.19 -12.12
N LYS A 326 -25.29 5.39 -13.04
CA LYS A 326 -25.21 6.44 -14.05
C LYS A 326 -25.59 7.80 -13.46
N ALA A 327 -24.71 8.80 -13.55
CA ALA A 327 -25.12 10.19 -13.39
C ALA A 327 -25.99 10.61 -14.58
N LYS A 328 -27.13 11.28 -14.37
CA LYS A 328 -28.04 11.71 -15.45
C LYS A 328 -27.28 12.49 -16.54
N ASN A 329 -27.49 12.11 -17.80
CA ASN A 329 -27.06 12.91 -18.95
C ASN A 329 -27.96 14.17 -19.00
N GLY A 330 -27.38 15.37 -18.97
CA GLY A 330 -28.13 16.63 -19.18
C GLY A 330 -28.21 17.61 -18.01
N GLU A 331 -27.51 17.39 -16.90
CA GLU A 331 -27.29 18.46 -15.90
C GLU A 331 -26.23 19.46 -16.44
N ILE A 332 -26.62 20.24 -17.46
CA ILE A 332 -26.12 21.60 -17.63
C ILE A 332 -26.59 22.30 -16.35
N GLY A 333 -25.63 22.60 -15.46
CA GLY A 333 -25.92 23.32 -14.23
C GLY A 333 -26.67 24.61 -14.55
N ILE A 334 -27.93 24.68 -14.15
CA ILE A 334 -28.64 25.93 -14.05
C ILE A 334 -27.99 26.69 -12.89
N THR A 335 -27.15 27.63 -13.28
CA THR A 335 -26.82 28.92 -12.64
C THR A 335 -26.42 28.91 -11.15
N ASP A 336 -25.11 29.01 -10.92
CA ASP A 336 -24.53 29.95 -9.95
C ASP A 336 -23.27 30.57 -10.60
N GLY A 337 -23.47 31.64 -11.37
CA GLY A 337 -22.54 32.76 -11.57
C GLY A 337 -21.08 32.56 -12.02
N PHE A 338 -20.60 31.34 -12.31
CA PHE A 338 -19.25 31.11 -12.85
C PHE A 338 -19.34 30.45 -14.22
N GLU A 339 -19.16 31.25 -15.26
CA GLU A 339 -18.99 30.78 -16.64
C GLU A 339 -18.00 29.61 -16.69
N PHE A 340 -18.42 28.54 -17.36
CA PHE A 340 -17.54 27.48 -17.83
C PHE A 340 -16.61 28.05 -18.92
N SER A 341 -15.59 28.79 -18.51
CA SER A 341 -14.40 28.92 -19.33
C SER A 341 -13.70 27.55 -19.33
N ASN A 342 -13.64 26.94 -20.53
CA ASN A 342 -12.91 25.73 -20.90
C ASN A 342 -13.73 24.42 -20.93
N GLY A 343 -14.53 24.22 -21.99
CA GLY A 343 -14.52 23.00 -22.83
C GLY A 343 -14.56 21.59 -22.20
N LEU A 344 -15.00 21.41 -20.95
CA LEU A 344 -15.06 20.10 -20.32
C LEU A 344 -16.25 19.28 -20.87
N LYS A 345 -15.93 18.16 -21.54
CA LYS A 345 -16.90 17.16 -22.02
C LYS A 345 -17.72 16.56 -20.85
N PRO A 346 -18.95 16.06 -21.11
CA PRO A 346 -19.83 15.51 -20.08
C PRO A 346 -19.19 14.35 -19.29
N ILE A 347 -19.62 14.23 -18.04
CA ILE A 347 -19.16 13.23 -17.07
C ILE A 347 -19.28 11.82 -17.63
N ARG A 348 -18.22 11.03 -17.48
CA ARG A 348 -18.29 9.57 -17.54
C ARG A 348 -18.62 9.03 -16.15
N PRO A 349 -19.85 8.57 -15.88
CA PRO A 349 -20.18 7.98 -14.59
C PRO A 349 -19.60 6.58 -14.40
N PHE A 350 -19.11 5.95 -15.47
CA PHE A 350 -18.59 4.60 -15.48
C PHE A 350 -17.14 4.58 -15.99
N ASP A 351 -16.19 4.38 -15.08
CA ASP A 351 -14.79 4.13 -15.42
C ASP A 351 -14.34 2.85 -14.73
N TYR A 352 -14.32 1.76 -15.49
CA TYR A 352 -13.92 0.44 -14.97
C TYR A 352 -12.51 0.47 -14.40
N VAL A 353 -11.60 1.26 -14.99
CA VAL A 353 -10.22 1.35 -14.53
C VAL A 353 -10.15 1.96 -13.13
N VAL A 354 -10.97 2.97 -12.86
CA VAL A 354 -11.05 3.58 -11.51
C VAL A 354 -11.63 2.61 -10.50
N VAL A 355 -12.65 1.85 -10.87
CA VAL A 355 -13.23 0.79 -10.02
C VAL A 355 -12.19 -0.28 -9.71
N GLU A 356 -11.43 -0.74 -10.71
CA GLU A 356 -10.38 -1.75 -10.52
C GLU A 356 -9.23 -1.22 -9.64
N LEU A 357 -8.80 0.03 -9.84
CA LEU A 357 -7.74 0.65 -9.04
C LEU A 357 -8.15 0.87 -7.58
N GLU A 358 -9.36 1.39 -7.33
CA GLU A 358 -9.90 1.58 -5.98
C GLU A 358 -10.08 0.23 -5.26
N PHE A 359 -10.57 -0.79 -5.98
CA PHE A 359 -10.66 -2.15 -5.46
C PHE A 359 -9.27 -2.68 -5.11
N ALA A 360 -8.28 -2.54 -5.99
CA ALA A 360 -6.91 -2.97 -5.73
C ALA A 360 -6.28 -2.25 -4.52
N ALA A 361 -6.54 -0.95 -4.35
CA ALA A 361 -6.01 -0.15 -3.26
C ALA A 361 -6.55 -0.57 -1.88
N THR A 362 -7.75 -1.13 -1.83
CA THR A 362 -8.41 -1.56 -0.59
C THR A 362 -8.49 -3.08 -0.43
N PHE A 363 -8.08 -3.85 -1.44
CA PHE A 363 -8.22 -5.30 -1.48
C PHE A 363 -7.47 -5.99 -0.34
N SER A 364 -8.15 -6.99 0.24
CA SER A 364 -7.57 -7.97 1.14
C SER A 364 -8.32 -9.29 0.97
N PRO A 365 -7.63 -10.45 0.99
CA PRO A 365 -8.30 -11.74 1.02
C PRO A 365 -9.13 -11.96 2.29
N LEU A 366 -8.87 -11.18 3.36
CA LEU A 366 -9.61 -11.25 4.63
C LEU A 366 -10.93 -10.47 4.63
N ASN A 367 -11.14 -9.60 3.65
CA ASN A 367 -12.33 -8.75 3.55
C ASN A 367 -13.36 -9.33 2.57
N TRP A 368 -14.58 -8.80 2.60
CA TRP A 368 -15.63 -9.06 1.61
C TRP A 368 -15.97 -7.79 0.81
N TYR A 369 -16.32 -7.95 -0.45
CA TYR A 369 -16.68 -6.83 -1.32
C TYR A 369 -17.97 -7.16 -2.06
N CYS A 370 -18.92 -6.24 -2.09
CA CYS A 370 -20.17 -6.39 -2.83
C CYS A 370 -20.35 -5.22 -3.79
N PHE A 371 -20.46 -5.53 -5.08
CA PHE A 371 -20.73 -4.55 -6.13
C PHE A 371 -22.16 -4.67 -6.60
N VAL A 372 -22.87 -3.54 -6.69
CA VAL A 372 -24.14 -3.44 -7.39
C VAL A 372 -23.97 -2.45 -8.53
N VAL A 373 -24.36 -2.87 -9.74
CA VAL A 373 -24.17 -2.09 -10.96
C VAL A 373 -25.53 -1.68 -11.52
N ASP A 374 -25.66 -0.42 -11.90
CA ASP A 374 -26.87 0.11 -12.51
C ASP A 374 -27.24 -0.65 -13.78
N ALA A 375 -28.51 -1.01 -13.90
CA ALA A 375 -29.05 -1.68 -15.07
C ALA A 375 -28.77 -0.91 -16.36
N ALA A 376 -28.74 0.44 -16.28
CA ALA A 376 -28.45 1.35 -17.40
C ALA A 376 -26.95 1.51 -17.70
N SER A 377 -26.05 0.86 -16.97
CA SER A 377 -24.62 0.87 -17.29
C SER A 377 -24.31 0.21 -18.64
N PRO A 378 -23.31 0.71 -19.41
CA PRO A 378 -22.90 0.11 -20.67
C PRO A 378 -22.58 -1.38 -20.53
N ALA A 379 -23.02 -2.20 -21.49
CA ALA A 379 -22.85 -3.65 -21.44
C ALA A 379 -21.39 -4.08 -21.24
N LEU A 380 -20.44 -3.36 -21.87
CA LEU A 380 -19.01 -3.61 -21.69
C LEU A 380 -18.54 -3.38 -20.25
N PHE A 381 -18.96 -2.29 -19.62
CA PHE A 381 -18.68 -2.00 -18.22
C PHE A 381 -19.21 -3.12 -17.30
N LYS A 382 -20.47 -3.52 -17.49
CA LYS A 382 -21.10 -4.59 -16.71
C LYS A 382 -20.37 -5.93 -16.86
N ARG A 383 -19.92 -6.28 -18.08
CA ARG A 383 -19.10 -7.48 -18.32
C ARG A 383 -17.76 -7.42 -17.58
N ARG A 384 -17.10 -6.27 -17.55
CA ARG A 384 -15.80 -6.11 -16.88
C ARG A 384 -15.89 -6.22 -15.37
N VAL A 385 -16.87 -5.58 -14.74
CA VAL A 385 -17.10 -5.71 -13.29
C VAL A 385 -17.43 -7.16 -12.92
N ARG A 386 -18.26 -7.85 -13.71
CA ARG A 386 -18.51 -9.29 -13.52
C ARG A 386 -17.25 -10.14 -13.67
N ALA A 387 -16.40 -9.86 -14.65
CA ALA A 387 -15.15 -10.58 -14.85
C ALA A 387 -14.19 -10.36 -13.67
N LEU A 388 -14.07 -9.11 -13.18
CA LEU A 388 -13.35 -8.79 -11.95
C LEU A 388 -13.86 -9.63 -10.77
N ALA A 389 -15.17 -9.61 -10.51
CA ALA A 389 -15.77 -10.35 -9.40
C ALA A 389 -15.51 -11.87 -9.49
N LYS A 390 -15.55 -12.46 -10.68
CA LYS A 390 -15.26 -13.89 -10.88
C LYS A 390 -13.82 -14.29 -10.53
N CYS A 391 -12.89 -13.34 -10.50
CA CYS A 391 -11.47 -13.61 -10.26
C CYS A 391 -11.07 -13.57 -8.78
N PHE A 392 -12.00 -13.19 -7.89
CA PHE A 392 -11.74 -13.08 -6.46
C PHE A 392 -12.87 -13.76 -5.67
N PRO A 393 -12.58 -14.78 -4.85
CA PRO A 393 -13.62 -15.57 -4.17
C PRO A 393 -14.40 -14.78 -3.12
N ASN A 394 -13.85 -13.66 -2.65
CA ASN A 394 -14.41 -12.76 -1.66
C ASN A 394 -15.12 -11.53 -2.27
N VAL A 395 -15.42 -11.57 -3.57
CA VAL A 395 -16.18 -10.53 -4.27
C VAL A 395 -17.55 -11.06 -4.69
N ILE A 396 -18.58 -10.33 -4.31
CA ILE A 396 -19.99 -10.65 -4.53
C ILE A 396 -20.57 -9.63 -5.51
N MET A 397 -21.44 -10.12 -6.39
CA MET A 397 -22.28 -9.27 -7.23
C MET A 397 -23.71 -9.28 -6.68
N GLY A 398 -24.24 -8.08 -6.44
CA GLY A 398 -25.68 -7.89 -6.29
C GLY A 398 -26.38 -7.84 -7.65
N ASP A 399 -27.70 -7.89 -7.62
CA ASP A 399 -28.53 -7.88 -8.83
C ASP A 399 -28.54 -6.49 -9.46
N GLU A 400 -28.39 -6.47 -10.79
CA GLU A 400 -28.52 -5.24 -11.59
C GLU A 400 -29.90 -4.62 -11.39
N ARG A 401 -29.94 -3.33 -11.11
CA ARG A 401 -31.19 -2.58 -10.92
C ARG A 401 -31.05 -1.13 -11.36
N PRO A 402 -32.14 -0.45 -11.72
CA PRO A 402 -32.09 0.98 -12.01
C PRO A 402 -31.57 1.73 -10.79
N MET A 403 -30.47 2.47 -10.96
CA MET A 403 -29.95 3.37 -9.93
C MET A 403 -29.65 4.74 -10.52
N ARG A 404 -29.85 5.82 -9.75
CA ARG A 404 -29.70 7.19 -10.24
C ARG A 404 -29.05 8.12 -9.22
N SER A 405 -28.50 9.23 -9.72
CA SER A 405 -27.82 10.26 -8.92
C SER A 405 -28.70 11.00 -7.91
N ASP A 406 -30.02 10.81 -7.97
CA ASP A 406 -30.99 11.36 -7.02
C ASP A 406 -31.33 10.38 -5.87
N GLY A 407 -30.68 9.21 -5.84
CA GLY A 407 -30.82 8.21 -4.77
C GLY A 407 -31.77 7.07 -5.09
N GLU A 408 -32.43 7.08 -6.26
CA GLU A 408 -33.29 5.97 -6.70
C GLU A 408 -32.52 4.64 -6.75
N GLY A 409 -33.09 3.57 -6.19
CA GLY A 409 -32.57 2.20 -6.24
C GLY A 409 -31.35 1.91 -5.35
N MET A 410 -30.76 2.93 -4.72
CA MET A 410 -29.53 2.79 -3.94
C MET A 410 -29.73 1.99 -2.65
N MET A 411 -30.86 2.18 -1.95
CA MET A 411 -31.13 1.46 -0.70
C MET A 411 -31.45 0.01 -0.95
N GLU A 412 -32.21 -0.28 -1.99
CA GLU A 412 -32.46 -1.63 -2.44
C GLU A 412 -31.13 -2.32 -2.77
N ALA A 413 -30.22 -1.65 -3.48
CA ALA A 413 -28.89 -2.18 -3.78
C ALA A 413 -28.09 -2.52 -2.51
N VAL A 414 -28.11 -1.64 -1.51
CA VAL A 414 -27.47 -1.90 -0.21
C VAL A 414 -28.11 -3.10 0.51
N LEU A 415 -29.44 -3.19 0.53
CA LEU A 415 -30.18 -4.29 1.16
C LEU A 415 -29.87 -5.65 0.50
N ASP A 416 -29.74 -5.71 -0.83
CA ASP A 416 -29.32 -6.92 -1.56
C ASP A 416 -27.86 -7.31 -1.28
N CYS A 417 -26.99 -6.35 -0.98
CA CYS A 417 -25.65 -6.68 -0.51
C CYS A 417 -25.64 -7.14 0.95
N PHE A 418 -26.45 -6.55 1.84
CA PHE A 418 -26.61 -7.03 3.22
C PHE A 418 -27.10 -8.49 3.24
N GLU A 419 -28.20 -8.74 2.53
CA GLU A 419 -28.36 -9.84 1.61
C GLU A 419 -27.34 -10.99 1.64
N ARG A 420 -26.42 -10.80 0.72
CA ARG A 420 -25.42 -11.77 0.32
C ARG A 420 -24.23 -11.74 1.26
N LEU A 421 -23.96 -10.65 1.96
CA LEU A 421 -22.82 -10.56 2.88
C LEU A 421 -23.09 -11.28 4.20
N ASP A 422 -24.32 -11.29 4.70
CA ASP A 422 -24.65 -11.90 5.98
C ASP A 422 -24.95 -13.40 5.84
N THR A 423 -23.89 -14.20 5.70
CA THR A 423 -23.96 -15.66 5.81
C THR A 423 -22.97 -16.19 6.83
N PRO A 424 -23.19 -17.39 7.39
CA PRO A 424 -22.30 -17.96 8.41
C PRO A 424 -20.83 -18.10 7.97
N GLN A 425 -20.59 -18.33 6.68
CA GLN A 425 -19.24 -18.52 6.13
C GLN A 425 -18.50 -17.19 5.90
N ARG A 426 -19.23 -16.07 5.78
CA ARG A 426 -18.68 -14.75 5.50
C ARG A 426 -18.44 -14.04 6.83
N LYS A 427 -17.19 -14.07 7.30
CA LYS A 427 -16.78 -13.39 8.53
C LYS A 427 -16.37 -11.96 8.23
N TRP A 428 -17.05 -11.00 8.83
CA TRP A 428 -16.77 -9.57 8.78
C TRP A 428 -17.46 -8.91 9.98
N GLU A 429 -16.88 -7.82 10.49
CA GLU A 429 -17.37 -7.09 11.67
C GLU A 429 -18.05 -5.77 11.29
N TYR A 430 -17.50 -5.07 10.28
CA TYR A 430 -18.02 -3.81 9.78
C TYR A 430 -18.21 -3.83 8.27
N VAL A 431 -19.24 -3.14 7.78
CA VAL A 431 -19.47 -2.88 6.35
C VAL A 431 -19.47 -1.38 6.06
N THR A 432 -18.71 -0.95 5.04
CA THR A 432 -18.70 0.45 4.57
C THR A 432 -19.53 0.61 3.30
N LEU A 433 -20.36 1.66 3.24
CA LEU A 433 -21.19 1.98 2.07
C LEU A 433 -20.53 3.07 1.21
N LEU A 434 -20.30 2.78 -0.07
CA LEU A 434 -19.54 3.60 -1.02
C LEU A 434 -20.30 3.80 -2.34
N GLN A 435 -20.06 4.93 -3.00
CA GLN A 435 -20.59 5.30 -4.32
C GLN A 435 -19.44 5.42 -5.35
N ASN A 436 -19.73 5.95 -6.55
CA ASN A 436 -18.79 5.96 -7.69
C ASN A 436 -17.46 6.68 -7.42
N HIS A 437 -17.45 7.77 -6.65
CA HIS A 437 -16.31 8.70 -6.58
C HIS A 437 -15.65 8.73 -5.20
N ASP A 438 -15.96 7.76 -4.35
CA ASP A 438 -15.35 7.66 -3.03
C ASP A 438 -14.06 6.88 -3.14
N THR A 439 -12.99 7.55 -2.74
CA THR A 439 -11.62 7.06 -2.81
C THR A 439 -11.10 6.85 -1.41
N ALA A 440 -10.55 5.67 -1.14
CA ALA A 440 -9.90 5.38 0.14
C ALA A 440 -8.71 6.32 0.38
N ILE A 441 -8.53 6.72 1.64
CA ILE A 441 -7.35 7.49 2.10
C ILE A 441 -6.71 6.90 3.35
N LYS A 442 -7.12 5.68 3.71
CA LYS A 442 -6.55 4.83 4.76
C LYS A 442 -6.30 3.44 4.18
N THR A 443 -5.28 2.76 4.68
CA THR A 443 -5.03 1.35 4.31
C THR A 443 -6.03 0.43 5.00
N ARG A 444 -6.15 -0.81 4.51
CA ARG A 444 -7.00 -1.84 5.14
C ARG A 444 -6.67 -2.07 6.62
N VAL A 445 -5.39 -2.00 7.01
CA VAL A 445 -4.92 -2.20 8.39
C VAL A 445 -5.37 -1.02 9.25
N GLN A 446 -5.22 0.20 8.74
CA GLN A 446 -5.69 1.40 9.44
C GLN A 446 -7.21 1.38 9.62
N MET A 447 -7.97 0.99 8.59
CA MET A 447 -9.43 0.85 8.70
C MET A 447 -9.83 -0.20 9.74
N ALA A 448 -9.22 -1.39 9.70
CA ALA A 448 -9.49 -2.46 10.67
C ALA A 448 -9.19 -2.00 12.11
N GLN A 449 -8.04 -1.33 12.31
CA GLN A 449 -7.66 -0.80 13.61
C GLN A 449 -8.62 0.29 14.12
N ILE A 450 -9.09 1.17 13.24
CA ILE A 450 -10.08 2.19 13.57
C ILE A 450 -11.39 1.53 14.01
N PHE A 451 -11.89 0.54 13.26
CA PHE A 451 -13.13 -0.15 13.62
C PHE A 451 -12.99 -0.95 14.93
N ALA A 452 -11.81 -1.52 15.20
CA ALA A 452 -11.54 -2.14 16.49
C ALA A 452 -11.60 -1.12 17.65
N TRP A 453 -11.13 0.12 17.44
CA TRP A 453 -11.25 1.19 18.43
C TRP A 453 -12.67 1.75 18.58
N MET A 454 -13.53 1.58 17.58
CA MET A 454 -14.95 1.97 17.65
C MET A 454 -15.81 1.01 18.48
N ASP A 455 -15.33 -0.20 18.76
CA ASP A 455 -15.89 -1.15 19.74
C ASP A 455 -17.42 -1.36 19.64
N GLY A 456 -17.90 -1.57 18.41
CA GLY A 456 -19.31 -1.86 18.12
C GLY A 456 -20.18 -0.62 17.90
N ALA A 457 -19.63 0.59 17.91
CA ALA A 457 -20.34 1.79 17.46
C ALA A 457 -20.41 1.84 15.93
N ASN A 458 -21.56 2.18 15.37
CA ASN A 458 -21.66 2.51 13.95
C ASN A 458 -21.20 3.96 13.71
N ASP A 459 -20.70 4.29 12.52
CA ASP A 459 -20.39 5.66 12.11
C ASP A 459 -21.29 6.08 10.95
N VAL A 460 -22.24 6.97 11.27
CA VAL A 460 -23.27 7.46 10.36
C VAL A 460 -23.46 8.95 10.63
N GLU A 461 -23.45 9.76 9.58
CA GLU A 461 -23.80 11.18 9.68
C GLU A 461 -25.27 11.32 10.09
N VAL A 462 -25.56 12.09 11.15
CA VAL A 462 -26.95 12.34 11.60
C VAL A 462 -27.19 13.84 11.71
N THR A 463 -28.21 14.31 10.99
CA THR A 463 -28.67 15.70 10.92
C THR A 463 -30.21 15.75 10.84
N PRO A 464 -30.82 16.92 11.06
CA PRO A 464 -32.26 17.08 10.89
C PRO A 464 -32.73 16.71 9.47
N PRO A 465 -33.97 16.19 9.32
CA PRO A 465 -34.52 15.87 8.01
C PRO A 465 -34.66 17.13 7.14
N PRO A 466 -34.35 17.07 5.83
CA PRO A 466 -34.32 18.25 4.98
C PRO A 466 -35.74 18.71 4.63
N GLY A 467 -35.92 19.98 4.28
CA GLY A 467 -37.22 20.51 3.85
C GLY A 467 -37.88 19.65 2.75
N ARG A 468 -37.12 19.13 1.79
CA ARG A 468 -37.65 18.32 0.68
C ARG A 468 -38.45 17.06 1.08
N VAL A 469 -38.38 16.60 2.33
CA VAL A 469 -39.27 15.53 2.83
C VAL A 469 -40.71 15.99 3.09
N HIS A 470 -41.07 17.27 2.91
CA HIS A 470 -42.43 17.79 3.13
C HIS A 470 -43.53 16.97 2.44
N LYS A 471 -43.27 16.42 1.24
CA LYS A 471 -44.24 15.59 0.49
C LYS A 471 -44.71 14.34 1.25
N ILE A 472 -43.89 13.81 2.16
CA ILE A 472 -44.16 12.60 2.92
C ILE A 472 -44.41 12.87 4.42
N LYS A 473 -44.34 14.14 4.86
CA LYS A 473 -44.55 14.52 6.27
C LYS A 473 -45.96 14.22 6.78
N ALA A 474 -46.96 14.23 5.90
CA ALA A 474 -48.35 13.94 6.25
C ALA A 474 -48.66 12.44 6.38
N MET A 475 -47.70 11.56 6.06
CA MET A 475 -47.86 10.11 6.22
C MET A 475 -47.74 9.72 7.69
N ASN A 476 -48.44 8.64 8.09
CA ASN A 476 -48.39 8.14 9.46
C ASN A 476 -47.11 7.32 9.72
N TRP A 477 -46.08 7.90 10.33
CA TRP A 477 -44.82 7.20 10.63
C TRP A 477 -44.83 6.43 11.97
N SER A 478 -46.00 6.07 12.50
CA SER A 478 -46.07 5.13 13.62
C SER A 478 -45.47 3.78 13.22
N PHE A 479 -44.89 3.10 14.21
CA PHE A 479 -44.28 1.79 14.01
C PHE A 479 -45.30 0.77 13.52
N GLU A 480 -46.54 0.81 14.04
CA GLU A 480 -47.66 0.00 13.56
C GLU A 480 -47.89 0.21 12.06
N ALA A 481 -47.99 1.46 11.61
CA ALA A 481 -48.21 1.78 10.20
C ALA A 481 -47.02 1.41 9.29
N LEU A 482 -45.84 1.15 9.85
CA LEU A 482 -44.63 0.74 9.14
C LEU A 482 -44.32 -0.75 9.28
N ASN A 483 -45.17 -1.51 10.00
CA ASN A 483 -44.93 -2.91 10.37
C ASN A 483 -43.62 -3.11 11.18
N LEU A 484 -43.28 -2.15 12.04
CA LEU A 484 -42.17 -2.25 12.99
C LEU A 484 -42.67 -2.67 14.38
N PHE A 485 -41.80 -3.28 15.18
CA PHE A 485 -42.15 -3.75 16.52
C PHE A 485 -42.18 -2.60 17.53
N LYS A 486 -43.20 -2.57 18.41
CA LYS A 486 -43.50 -1.59 19.50
C LYS A 486 -44.47 -0.46 19.11
N ASN A 487 -45.14 0.10 20.12
CA ASN A 487 -45.90 1.34 20.02
C ASN A 487 -44.97 2.56 20.14
N ALA A 488 -44.51 3.07 19.00
CA ALA A 488 -43.70 4.28 18.92
C ALA A 488 -43.89 5.00 17.58
N TYR A 489 -43.25 6.15 17.44
CA TYR A 489 -43.26 6.94 16.21
C TYR A 489 -41.84 7.05 15.65
N LEU A 490 -41.68 6.82 14.35
CA LEU A 490 -40.40 6.92 13.65
C LEU A 490 -40.16 8.35 13.18
N GLU A 491 -39.26 9.05 13.87
CA GLU A 491 -38.82 10.37 13.43
C GLU A 491 -37.73 10.27 12.36
N LEU A 492 -37.94 10.96 11.23
CA LEU A 492 -37.00 10.96 10.11
C LEU A 492 -35.75 11.78 10.44
N ALA A 493 -34.59 11.27 10.04
CA ALA A 493 -33.31 11.95 10.09
C ALA A 493 -32.62 11.91 8.72
N LYS A 494 -31.62 12.76 8.52
CA LYS A 494 -30.81 12.84 7.29
C LYS A 494 -29.35 12.67 7.58
N GLY A 495 -28.62 12.08 6.65
CA GLY A 495 -27.16 12.07 6.66
C GLY A 495 -26.61 12.04 5.24
N GLY A 496 -25.53 11.29 5.03
CA GLY A 496 -25.10 10.86 3.70
C GLY A 496 -25.45 9.39 3.48
N PHE A 497 -25.40 8.95 2.23
CA PHE A 497 -25.45 7.53 1.87
C PHE A 497 -24.37 6.68 2.57
N HIS A 498 -23.25 7.32 2.88
CA HIS A 498 -22.03 6.67 3.36
C HIS A 498 -22.12 6.40 4.85
N ALA A 499 -21.84 5.17 5.23
CA ALA A 499 -21.88 4.71 6.61
C ALA A 499 -20.87 3.58 6.83
N SER A 500 -20.40 3.43 8.07
CA SER A 500 -19.73 2.23 8.55
C SER A 500 -20.63 1.57 9.58
N LEU A 501 -21.17 0.40 9.25
CA LEU A 501 -22.14 -0.31 10.08
C LEU A 501 -21.56 -1.61 10.61
N THR A 502 -21.84 -1.92 11.86
CA THR A 502 -21.56 -3.23 12.45
C THR A 502 -22.39 -4.33 11.78
N ARG A 503 -21.89 -5.56 11.82
CA ARG A 503 -22.66 -6.74 11.40
C ARG A 503 -23.97 -6.88 12.19
N ALA A 504 -23.94 -6.58 13.48
CA ALA A 504 -25.14 -6.58 14.33
C ALA A 504 -26.21 -5.60 13.81
N MET A 505 -25.82 -4.41 13.36
CA MET A 505 -26.76 -3.45 12.76
C MET A 505 -27.36 -3.99 11.45
N VAL A 506 -26.55 -4.63 10.62
CA VAL A 506 -27.03 -5.25 9.38
C VAL A 506 -28.01 -6.39 9.64
N GLN A 507 -27.69 -7.25 10.61
CA GLN A 507 -28.57 -8.33 11.06
C GLN A 507 -29.89 -7.80 11.62
N PHE A 508 -29.84 -6.77 12.45
CA PHE A 508 -31.02 -6.08 12.95
C PHE A 508 -31.92 -5.58 11.81
N ILE A 509 -31.35 -4.85 10.85
CA ILE A 509 -32.08 -4.33 9.69
C ILE A 509 -32.75 -5.44 8.89
N ARG A 510 -32.08 -6.59 8.73
CA ARG A 510 -32.53 -7.68 7.85
C ARG A 510 -33.47 -8.67 8.51
N LEU A 511 -33.17 -9.05 9.74
CA LEU A 511 -33.76 -10.20 10.41
C LEU A 511 -34.86 -9.77 11.38
N GLU A 512 -34.78 -8.54 11.92
CA GLU A 512 -35.73 -8.05 12.93
C GLU A 512 -36.72 -7.02 12.38
N LEU A 513 -36.42 -6.36 11.25
CA LEU A 513 -37.30 -5.34 10.66
C LEU A 513 -38.00 -5.84 9.39
N ASN A 514 -39.30 -5.57 9.29
CA ASN A 514 -40.03 -5.64 8.03
C ASN A 514 -39.94 -4.27 7.32
N LEU A 515 -39.03 -4.16 6.34
CA LEU A 515 -38.77 -2.90 5.66
C LEU A 515 -39.71 -2.61 4.49
N THR A 516 -40.63 -3.51 4.13
CA THR A 516 -41.44 -3.38 2.89
C THR A 516 -42.18 -2.05 2.82
N GLU A 517 -42.90 -1.69 3.90
CA GLU A 517 -43.67 -0.44 3.93
C GLU A 517 -42.77 0.80 4.07
N LEU A 518 -41.67 0.67 4.83
CA LEU A 518 -40.68 1.74 4.98
C LEU A 518 -40.03 2.09 3.62
N VAL A 519 -39.52 1.10 2.90
CA VAL A 519 -38.91 1.28 1.56
C VAL A 519 -39.93 1.86 0.60
N ARG A 520 -41.18 1.36 0.59
CA ARG A 520 -42.25 1.87 -0.27
C ARG A 520 -42.48 3.37 -0.06
N ARG A 521 -42.52 3.84 1.21
CA ARG A 521 -42.70 5.27 1.52
C ARG A 521 -41.46 6.11 1.24
N MET A 522 -40.28 5.59 1.54
CA MET A 522 -39.02 6.25 1.21
C MET A 522 -38.89 6.49 -0.30
N ASN A 523 -39.43 5.59 -1.11
CA ASN A 523 -39.47 5.74 -2.56
C ASN A 523 -40.41 6.83 -3.10
N LEU A 524 -41.19 7.48 -2.24
CA LEU A 524 -41.99 8.65 -2.58
C LEU A 524 -41.21 9.97 -2.40
N ILE A 525 -40.07 9.94 -1.70
CA ILE A 525 -39.16 11.09 -1.58
C ILE A 525 -38.50 11.32 -2.92
N GLY A 526 -38.41 12.56 -3.42
CA GLY A 526 -37.67 12.85 -4.65
C GLY A 526 -36.15 12.70 -4.50
N TYR A 527 -35.44 13.82 -4.69
CA TYR A 527 -33.99 13.88 -4.60
C TYR A 527 -33.45 13.57 -3.19
N GLY A 528 -32.38 12.78 -3.13
CA GLY A 528 -31.63 12.44 -1.91
C GLY A 528 -32.40 11.54 -0.94
N ARG A 529 -33.13 10.56 -1.49
CA ARG A 529 -33.90 9.57 -0.71
C ARG A 529 -33.02 8.52 -0.03
N ASP A 530 -31.85 8.27 -0.59
CA ASP A 530 -30.81 7.37 -0.08
C ASP A 530 -30.07 7.95 1.14
N GLU A 531 -30.30 9.22 1.45
CA GLU A 531 -29.74 9.95 2.59
C GLU A 531 -30.65 9.95 3.83
N ILE A 532 -31.74 9.17 3.84
CA ILE A 532 -32.79 9.23 4.88
C ILE A 532 -32.97 7.91 5.61
N MET A 533 -33.30 6.81 4.90
CA MET A 533 -33.79 5.58 5.50
C MET A 533 -32.83 4.97 6.52
N LEU A 534 -31.59 4.72 6.12
CA LEU A 534 -30.58 4.09 6.98
C LEU A 534 -30.26 4.95 8.20
N ILE A 535 -30.17 6.26 8.00
CA ILE A 535 -29.87 7.24 9.06
C ILE A 535 -31.01 7.31 10.07
N THR A 536 -32.24 7.26 9.58
CA THR A 536 -33.45 7.20 10.41
C THR A 536 -33.44 5.94 11.28
N LEU A 537 -33.23 4.76 10.69
CA LEU A 537 -33.17 3.50 11.44
C LEU A 537 -32.02 3.47 12.46
N HIS A 538 -30.87 4.04 12.08
CA HIS A 538 -29.69 4.10 12.93
C HIS A 538 -29.84 5.01 14.15
N SER A 539 -30.54 6.13 14.00
CA SER A 539 -30.60 7.21 15.01
C SER A 539 -31.88 7.22 15.85
N ALA A 540 -32.87 6.38 15.50
CA ALA A 540 -34.13 6.30 16.24
C ALA A 540 -33.92 5.56 17.58
N ASP A 541 -33.87 6.32 18.67
CA ASP A 541 -33.65 5.81 20.03
C ASP A 541 -34.64 4.69 20.41
N GLN A 542 -35.88 4.76 19.90
CA GLN A 542 -36.96 3.79 20.17
C GLN A 542 -36.68 2.41 19.56
N LEU A 543 -35.93 2.35 18.46
CA LEU A 543 -35.50 1.08 17.85
C LEU A 543 -34.40 0.42 18.67
N ASN A 544 -33.63 1.19 19.44
CA ASN A 544 -32.50 0.71 20.21
C ASN A 544 -31.49 -0.09 19.35
N ALA A 545 -31.30 0.33 18.09
CA ALA A 545 -30.55 -0.41 17.09
C ALA A 545 -29.11 -0.73 17.54
N PRO A 546 -28.55 -1.91 17.20
CA PRO A 546 -27.18 -2.27 17.56
C PRO A 546 -26.17 -1.26 17.01
N GLY A 547 -25.31 -0.74 17.89
CA GLY A 547 -24.33 0.31 17.56
C GLY A 547 -24.94 1.65 17.13
N GLY A 548 -26.26 1.84 17.26
CA GLY A 548 -26.98 3.03 16.82
C GLY A 548 -26.55 4.32 17.51
N PHE A 549 -26.97 5.48 17.01
CA PHE A 549 -26.74 6.76 17.67
C PHE A 549 -28.07 7.42 18.01
N THR A 550 -28.06 8.70 18.38
CA THR A 550 -29.27 9.42 18.82
C THR A 550 -29.51 10.67 17.97
N GLN A 551 -30.79 10.96 17.72
CA GLN A 551 -31.24 12.23 17.14
C GLN A 551 -31.16 13.40 18.14
N THR A 552 -31.05 13.10 19.43
CA THR A 552 -30.98 14.13 20.49
C THR A 552 -29.80 15.08 20.30
N CYS A 553 -28.68 14.58 19.76
CA CYS A 553 -27.47 15.38 19.60
C CYS A 553 -27.61 16.55 18.64
N PHE A 554 -28.21 16.35 17.46
CA PHE A 554 -28.40 17.50 16.56
C PHE A 554 -29.47 18.45 17.09
N ARG A 555 -30.44 17.98 17.91
CA ARG A 555 -31.44 18.84 18.55
C ARG A 555 -30.80 19.77 19.57
N GLN A 556 -29.90 19.23 20.41
CA GLN A 556 -29.11 20.01 21.37
C GLN A 556 -28.20 21.04 20.67
N LYS A 557 -27.68 20.71 19.48
CA LYS A 557 -26.77 21.56 18.71
C LYS A 557 -27.46 22.47 17.68
N ASN A 558 -28.73 22.81 17.87
CA ASN A 558 -29.51 23.66 16.95
C ASN A 558 -29.41 23.23 15.46
N GLY A 559 -29.48 21.92 15.22
CA GLY A 559 -29.46 21.31 13.90
C GLY A 559 -28.07 21.02 13.31
N ARG A 560 -26.98 21.30 14.04
CA ARG A 560 -25.63 20.93 13.59
C ARG A 560 -25.39 19.43 13.77
N GLY A 561 -24.88 18.78 12.74
CA GLY A 561 -24.48 17.37 12.78
C GLY A 561 -23.27 17.12 13.68
N THR A 562 -23.03 15.85 14.01
CA THR A 562 -21.84 15.40 14.73
C THR A 562 -20.72 15.03 13.76
N ARG A 563 -19.46 15.09 14.24
CA ARG A 563 -18.32 14.57 13.49
C ARG A 563 -18.55 13.09 13.15
N PHE A 564 -18.21 12.69 11.93
CA PHE A 564 -18.27 11.30 11.46
C PHE A 564 -17.01 10.97 10.66
N LEU A 565 -16.60 9.70 10.64
CA LEU A 565 -15.28 9.27 10.17
C LEU A 565 -15.29 8.61 8.78
N THR A 566 -16.43 8.09 8.35
CA THR A 566 -16.52 7.21 7.18
C THR A 566 -16.05 7.93 5.91
N ARG A 567 -16.59 9.12 5.61
CA ARG A 567 -16.31 9.78 4.33
C ARG A 567 -16.41 11.30 4.40
N GLU A 568 -15.32 12.00 4.11
CA GLU A 568 -15.35 13.47 4.05
C GLU A 568 -15.67 13.99 2.65
N ALA A 569 -16.34 15.13 2.61
CA ALA A 569 -16.52 15.93 1.41
C ALA A 569 -16.44 17.41 1.77
N LEU A 570 -15.71 18.21 0.97
CA LEU A 570 -15.68 19.66 1.17
C LEU A 570 -16.81 20.32 0.41
N TRP A 571 -17.62 21.10 1.12
CA TRP A 571 -18.82 21.75 0.59
C TRP A 571 -18.66 23.27 0.48
N ALA A 572 -19.09 23.83 -0.65
CA ALA A 572 -19.20 25.28 -0.84
C ALA A 572 -20.45 25.80 -0.10
N PRO A 573 -20.44 27.06 0.38
CA PRO A 573 -19.31 28.00 0.38
C PRO A 573 -18.39 27.83 1.61
N HIS A 574 -18.66 26.86 2.48
CA HIS A 574 -18.05 26.76 3.81
C HIS A 574 -16.61 26.26 3.83
N ALA A 575 -16.18 25.54 2.79
CA ALA A 575 -14.85 24.96 2.71
C ALA A 575 -13.98 25.62 1.63
N PHE A 576 -12.69 25.76 1.90
CA PHE A 576 -11.72 26.13 0.89
C PHE A 576 -11.36 24.92 0.02
N CYS A 577 -11.53 25.07 -1.29
CA CYS A 577 -11.19 24.10 -2.33
C CYS A 577 -9.94 24.57 -3.10
N PRO A 578 -8.74 24.07 -2.80
CA PRO A 578 -7.48 24.43 -3.45
C PRO A 578 -7.49 24.31 -4.97
N SER A 579 -8.27 23.37 -5.51
CA SER A 579 -8.43 23.22 -6.96
C SER A 579 -9.33 24.25 -7.61
N TYR A 580 -10.09 24.99 -6.79
CA TYR A 580 -11.15 25.90 -7.20
C TYR A 580 -12.22 25.24 -8.09
N LYS A 581 -12.27 23.89 -8.10
CA LYS A 581 -13.25 23.14 -8.89
C LYS A 581 -14.34 22.59 -7.99
N TRP A 582 -15.56 23.05 -8.26
CA TRP A 582 -16.77 22.64 -7.59
C TRP A 582 -17.70 21.96 -8.58
N ARG A 583 -18.43 20.95 -8.10
CA ARG A 583 -19.56 20.39 -8.84
C ARG A 583 -20.64 20.03 -7.83
N HIS A 584 -21.88 20.46 -8.05
CA HIS A 584 -22.98 20.24 -7.09
C HIS A 584 -22.57 20.66 -5.67
N SER A 585 -21.85 21.79 -5.58
CA SER A 585 -21.28 22.34 -4.34
C SER A 585 -20.24 21.46 -3.62
N VAL A 586 -19.78 20.35 -4.20
CA VAL A 586 -18.68 19.53 -3.64
C VAL A 586 -17.37 19.79 -4.38
N CYS A 587 -16.29 20.00 -3.63
CA CYS A 587 -14.94 20.22 -4.14
C CYS A 587 -14.40 18.99 -4.89
N ILE A 588 -13.78 19.21 -6.04
CA ILE A 588 -13.11 18.18 -6.84
C ILE A 588 -11.62 18.25 -6.55
N PHE A 589 -11.05 17.18 -6.01
CA PHE A 589 -9.65 17.16 -5.58
C PHE A 589 -8.70 17.06 -6.77
N GLY A 590 -7.60 17.80 -6.69
CA GLY A 590 -6.48 17.77 -7.64
C GLY A 590 -5.13 17.48 -6.96
N VAL A 591 -4.04 17.51 -7.72
CA VAL A 591 -2.68 17.28 -7.21
C VAL A 591 -2.28 18.25 -6.08
N GLU A 592 -2.84 19.45 -6.06
CA GLU A 592 -2.68 20.49 -5.05
C GLU A 592 -3.31 20.14 -3.69
N ASP A 593 -4.24 19.19 -3.66
CA ASP A 593 -4.91 18.74 -2.44
C ASP A 593 -4.16 17.63 -1.70
N LEU A 594 -3.27 16.89 -2.37
CA LEU A 594 -2.72 15.62 -1.88
C LEU A 594 -2.03 15.73 -0.52
N ALA A 595 -1.24 16.78 -0.31
CA ALA A 595 -0.57 16.97 0.98
C ALA A 595 -1.51 17.30 2.14
N ARG A 596 -2.69 17.87 1.85
CA ARG A 596 -3.76 18.06 2.85
C ARG A 596 -4.57 16.78 3.02
N LEU A 597 -4.81 16.03 1.94
CA LEU A 597 -5.53 14.76 1.96
C LEU A 597 -4.96 13.79 3.00
N ALA A 598 -3.62 13.71 3.07
CA ALA A 598 -2.90 12.87 4.02
C ALA A 598 -3.17 13.20 5.51
N LYS A 599 -3.78 14.35 5.80
CA LYS A 599 -4.09 14.82 7.16
C LYS A 599 -5.55 14.63 7.57
N PHE A 600 -6.43 14.17 6.69
CA PHE A 600 -7.82 13.92 7.09
C PHE A 600 -7.92 12.64 7.92
N PRO A 601 -8.72 12.64 9.00
CA PRO A 601 -8.91 11.44 9.82
C PRO A 601 -9.76 10.37 9.09
N HIS A 602 -10.57 10.79 8.13
CA HIS A 602 -11.57 9.97 7.46
C HIS A 602 -11.00 8.75 6.73
N LEU A 603 -11.87 7.75 6.51
CA LEU A 603 -11.52 6.52 5.80
C LEU A 603 -11.52 6.73 4.28
N PHE A 604 -12.55 7.42 3.79
CA PHE A 604 -12.75 7.75 2.38
C PHE A 604 -12.91 9.25 2.17
N PHE A 605 -12.73 9.67 0.92
CA PHE A 605 -12.88 11.07 0.52
C PHE A 605 -13.69 11.20 -0.76
N ASN A 606 -14.53 12.24 -0.81
CA ASN A 606 -15.32 12.64 -1.98
C ASN A 606 -15.05 14.12 -2.35
N LYS A 607 -14.71 14.48 -3.59
CA LYS A 607 -14.62 13.62 -4.78
C LYS A 607 -13.32 13.80 -5.54
N PHE A 608 -12.86 12.68 -6.10
CA PHE A 608 -11.93 12.66 -7.21
C PHE A 608 -12.70 12.52 -8.52
N TRP A 609 -12.22 13.21 -9.56
CA TRP A 609 -12.80 13.12 -10.89
C TRP A 609 -11.70 12.87 -11.94
N PRO A 610 -11.60 11.64 -12.50
CA PRO A 610 -10.53 11.26 -13.43
C PRO A 610 -10.42 12.16 -14.67
N ALA A 611 -11.54 12.74 -15.13
CA ALA A 611 -11.54 13.66 -16.26
C ALA A 611 -10.94 15.03 -15.91
N PHE A 612 -10.92 15.41 -14.63
CA PHE A 612 -10.31 16.65 -14.15
C PHE A 612 -8.83 16.46 -13.81
N ASP A 613 -8.53 15.48 -12.94
CA ASP A 613 -7.18 15.18 -12.49
C ASP A 613 -7.04 13.71 -12.08
N PHE A 614 -6.68 12.88 -13.04
CA PHE A 614 -6.36 11.48 -12.82
C PHE A 614 -5.02 11.31 -12.10
N GLY A 615 -4.07 12.21 -12.31
CA GLY A 615 -2.77 12.17 -11.63
C GLY A 615 -2.91 12.25 -10.12
N ALA A 616 -3.82 13.08 -9.62
CA ALA A 616 -4.15 13.14 -8.20
C ALA A 616 -4.60 11.77 -7.66
N LEU A 617 -5.53 11.13 -8.36
CA LEU A 617 -6.09 9.83 -7.98
C LEU A 617 -5.03 8.74 -7.98
N LEU A 618 -4.20 8.68 -9.02
CA LEU A 618 -3.06 7.77 -9.10
C LEU A 618 -2.14 7.93 -7.89
N CYS A 619 -1.77 9.16 -7.52
CA CYS A 619 -0.92 9.37 -6.34
C CYS A 619 -1.54 8.91 -5.02
N VAL A 620 -2.86 9.02 -4.86
CA VAL A 620 -3.53 8.47 -3.66
C VAL A 620 -3.36 6.95 -3.62
N TYR A 621 -3.56 6.27 -4.75
CA TYR A 621 -3.39 4.82 -4.85
C TYR A 621 -1.94 4.36 -4.65
N GLU A 622 -0.95 5.07 -5.21
CA GLU A 622 0.47 4.75 -4.97
C GLU A 622 0.84 4.98 -3.50
N ARG A 623 0.31 6.03 -2.87
CA ARG A 623 0.51 6.23 -1.43
C ARG A 623 -0.06 5.07 -0.62
N LEU A 624 -1.30 4.66 -0.88
CA LEU A 624 -1.91 3.53 -0.19
C LEU A 624 -1.14 2.23 -0.43
N PHE A 625 -0.72 1.99 -1.67
CA PHE A 625 0.11 0.84 -2.03
C PHE A 625 1.44 0.86 -1.28
N ASN A 626 2.17 1.99 -1.29
CA ASN A 626 3.46 2.11 -0.62
C ASN A 626 3.33 1.90 0.90
N MET A 627 2.29 2.46 1.52
CA MET A 627 1.98 2.22 2.93
C MET A 627 1.65 0.76 3.24
N THR A 628 1.09 0.06 2.26
CA THR A 628 0.63 -1.32 2.40
C THR A 628 1.74 -2.34 2.14
N HIS A 629 2.66 -2.05 1.22
CA HIS A 629 3.61 -3.04 0.70
C HIS A 629 5.07 -2.71 1.00
N LEU A 630 5.42 -1.44 1.20
CA LEU A 630 6.81 -0.96 1.17
C LEU A 630 7.38 -0.52 2.50
N HIS A 631 6.62 -0.62 3.61
CA HIS A 631 7.06 -0.37 5.00
C HIS A 631 8.21 0.64 5.08
N THR A 632 7.94 1.90 4.73
CA THR A 632 8.99 2.89 4.49
C THR A 632 9.80 3.18 5.75
N CYS A 633 11.10 2.90 5.70
CA CYS A 633 12.03 3.05 6.83
C CYS A 633 11.96 4.43 7.51
N GLY A 634 11.67 4.41 8.82
CA GLY A 634 12.16 5.33 9.85
C GLY A 634 11.74 6.81 9.82
N GLU A 635 11.99 7.53 8.73
CA GLU A 635 11.77 8.99 8.67
C GLU A 635 10.47 9.39 7.97
N GLN A 636 10.00 8.60 6.98
CA GLN A 636 8.69 8.85 6.36
C GLN A 636 7.55 8.38 7.27
N LEU A 637 7.70 7.25 7.97
CA LEU A 637 6.75 6.77 8.98
C LEU A 637 6.63 7.74 10.17
N ALA A 638 7.74 8.32 10.66
CA ALA A 638 7.70 9.30 11.77
C ALA A 638 7.03 10.64 11.39
N LYS A 639 7.09 11.04 10.11
CA LYS A 639 6.33 12.19 9.56
C LYS A 639 4.88 11.83 9.20
N MET A 640 4.54 10.55 9.28
CA MET A 640 3.21 9.96 9.07
C MET A 640 2.67 9.37 10.38
N ALA A 641 2.94 10.02 11.52
CA ALA A 641 2.21 9.74 12.76
C ALA A 641 0.72 9.62 12.40
N PRO A 642 0.04 8.52 12.79
CA PRO A 642 -1.30 8.27 12.32
C PRO A 642 -2.17 9.43 12.80
N VAL A 643 -2.75 10.16 11.84
CA VAL A 643 -3.71 11.25 12.07
C VAL A 643 -4.81 10.80 13.04
N VAL A 644 -5.12 9.50 12.99
CA VAL A 644 -6.11 8.83 13.83
C VAL A 644 -5.38 7.94 14.82
N ASN A 645 -5.59 8.17 16.10
CA ASN A 645 -5.15 7.27 17.17
C ASN A 645 -6.37 6.81 17.99
N LYS A 646 -6.14 5.87 18.91
CA LYS A 646 -7.19 5.32 19.77
C LYS A 646 -7.97 6.41 20.53
N SER A 647 -7.26 7.37 21.14
CA SER A 647 -7.87 8.46 21.89
C SER A 647 -8.82 9.30 21.02
N PHE A 648 -8.41 9.61 19.79
CA PHE A 648 -9.26 10.35 18.85
C PHE A 648 -10.55 9.58 18.53
N VAL A 649 -10.45 8.28 18.24
CA VAL A 649 -11.63 7.44 17.92
C VAL A 649 -12.54 7.30 19.13
N GLN A 650 -12.00 7.08 20.32
CA GLN A 650 -12.77 6.96 21.56
C GLN A 650 -13.50 8.26 21.94
N GLN A 651 -13.03 9.41 21.46
CA GLN A 651 -13.68 10.70 21.68
C GLN A 651 -14.82 10.99 20.68
N LEU A 652 -15.00 10.18 19.64
CA LEU A 652 -16.08 10.39 18.69
C LEU A 652 -17.45 10.28 19.38
N PRO A 653 -18.43 11.16 19.09
CA PRO A 653 -19.71 11.20 19.78
C PRO A 653 -20.47 9.87 19.79
N ASN A 654 -20.48 9.16 18.66
CA ASN A 654 -21.11 7.84 18.51
C ASN A 654 -20.43 6.77 19.37
N VAL A 655 -19.10 6.81 19.49
CA VAL A 655 -18.34 5.85 20.32
C VAL A 655 -18.58 6.11 21.81
N ARG A 656 -18.48 7.38 22.24
CA ARG A 656 -18.80 7.78 23.63
C ARG A 656 -20.23 7.43 24.02
N PHE A 657 -21.17 7.63 23.10
CA PHE A 657 -22.58 7.27 23.34
C PHE A 657 -22.77 5.77 23.55
N GLN A 658 -22.10 4.93 22.78
CA GLN A 658 -22.17 3.48 22.99
C GLN A 658 -21.50 3.05 24.30
N GLN A 659 -20.37 3.66 24.68
CA GLN A 659 -19.74 3.41 25.98
C GLN A 659 -20.68 3.79 27.13
N PHE A 660 -21.26 4.98 27.09
CA PHE A 660 -22.24 5.46 28.06
C PHE A 660 -23.46 4.52 28.17
N LYS A 661 -23.96 4.02 27.03
CA LYS A 661 -25.07 3.05 27.00
C LYS A 661 -24.68 1.72 27.68
N LYS A 662 -23.47 1.21 27.44
CA LYS A 662 -22.94 0.01 28.11
C LYS A 662 -22.83 0.22 29.62
N GLU A 663 -22.37 1.38 30.07
CA GLU A 663 -22.27 1.75 31.50
C GLU A 663 -23.64 1.76 32.18
N ILE A 664 -24.66 2.40 31.57
CA ILE A 664 -26.02 2.41 32.11
C ILE A 664 -26.59 0.99 32.24
N LEU A 665 -26.38 0.14 31.23
CA LEU A 665 -26.85 -1.25 31.28
C LEU A 665 -26.15 -2.05 32.39
N CYS A 666 -24.85 -1.82 32.58
CA CYS A 666 -24.07 -2.42 33.66
C CYS A 666 -24.63 -2.00 35.03
N GLU A 667 -24.84 -0.70 35.26
CA GLU A 667 -25.40 -0.21 36.52
C GLU A 667 -26.81 -0.75 36.79
N ARG A 668 -27.69 -0.78 35.78
CA ARG A 668 -29.03 -1.38 35.91
C ARG A 668 -29.00 -2.86 36.29
N SER A 669 -28.04 -3.62 35.75
CA SER A 669 -27.88 -5.04 36.09
C SER A 669 -27.42 -5.26 37.53
N LYS A 670 -26.60 -4.35 38.08
CA LYS A 670 -26.20 -4.38 39.50
C LYS A 670 -27.40 -4.10 40.41
N VAL A 671 -28.24 -3.12 40.05
CA VAL A 671 -29.44 -2.75 40.80
C VAL A 671 -30.45 -3.89 40.86
N GLN A 672 -30.68 -4.62 39.75
CA GLN A 672 -31.57 -5.79 39.72
C GLN A 672 -31.10 -6.96 40.61
N SER A 673 -29.84 -6.96 41.08
CA SER A 673 -29.30 -7.99 41.97
C SER A 673 -29.39 -7.65 43.47
N ILE A 674 -29.93 -6.47 43.82
CA ILE A 674 -30.06 -5.97 45.19
C ILE A 674 -31.56 -5.98 45.57
N SER A 675 -31.92 -6.45 46.77
CA SER A 675 -33.32 -6.51 47.24
C SER A 675 -33.97 -5.12 47.30
N ASP A 676 -35.25 -5.04 46.96
CA ASP A 676 -36.05 -3.81 46.73
C ASP A 676 -36.05 -2.77 47.87
N ASP A 677 -35.60 -3.12 49.08
CA ASP A 677 -35.66 -2.23 50.26
C ASP A 677 -34.52 -1.20 50.39
N GLN A 678 -33.57 -1.09 49.43
CA GLN A 678 -32.38 -0.22 49.59
C GLN A 678 -32.06 0.76 48.45
N LEU A 679 -32.94 1.01 47.48
CA LEU A 679 -32.58 1.83 46.31
C LEU A 679 -33.41 3.11 46.14
N THR A 680 -32.88 4.22 46.66
CA THR A 680 -33.17 5.57 46.14
C THR A 680 -32.00 6.03 45.27
N PHE A 681 -32.03 5.70 43.97
CA PHE A 681 -31.08 6.26 43.01
C PHE A 681 -31.73 7.47 42.31
N ASN A 682 -31.40 8.67 42.78
CA ASN A 682 -31.98 9.93 42.33
C ASN A 682 -30.99 10.74 41.45
N GLU A 683 -30.24 10.06 40.59
CA GLU A 683 -29.35 10.70 39.60
C GLU A 683 -29.77 10.34 38.18
N THR A 684 -30.32 11.32 37.47
CA THR A 684 -30.50 11.26 36.02
C THR A 684 -29.14 11.34 35.34
N MET A 685 -28.55 10.19 34.97
CA MET A 685 -27.40 10.15 34.07
C MET A 685 -27.79 10.76 32.72
N SER A 686 -27.08 11.79 32.28
CA SER A 686 -27.34 12.49 31.01
C SER A 686 -26.09 12.47 30.11
N PHE A 687 -26.29 12.13 28.84
CA PHE A 687 -25.23 12.17 27.83
C PHE A 687 -25.13 13.57 27.22
N LYS A 688 -23.92 14.13 27.19
CA LYS A 688 -23.63 15.39 26.49
C LYS A 688 -23.01 15.09 25.12
N CYS A 689 -23.58 15.67 24.08
CA CYS A 689 -23.17 15.44 22.70
C CYS A 689 -21.98 16.30 22.22
N ASP A 690 -21.41 17.14 23.08
CA ASP A 690 -20.30 18.02 22.73
C ASP A 690 -18.96 17.28 22.69
N ASP A 691 -18.11 17.74 21.75
CA ASP A 691 -16.72 17.30 21.61
C ASP A 691 -15.80 17.97 22.65
N GLU A 692 -16.33 18.96 23.41
CA GLU A 692 -15.66 19.71 24.49
C GLU A 692 -16.10 19.23 25.89
#